data_AF-A0A8D3BTJ3-F1
#
_entry.id   AF-A0A8D3BTJ3-F1
#
_cell.length_a   1.000
_cell.length_b   1.000
_cell.length_c   1.000
_cell.angle_alpha   90.00
_cell.angle_beta   90.00
_cell.angle_gamma   90.00
#
_symmetry.space_group_name_H-M   'P 1'
#
loop_
_entity.id
_entity.type
_entity.pdbx_description
1 polymer ?
#
loop_
_entity_poly.entity_id
_entity_poly.type
_entity_poly.pdbx_seq_one_letter_code
_entity_poly.pdbx_strand_id
1 'polypeptide(L)'
;MYSHGSESLIKQARDIQEAELKKFYRRLAKLLQGKELGHEAMDSLQRLHLILSATKFTRTADLSSLCAQLLRSLESRQSDGPTHSLMQTLPILNTIITHSPECLTEDHLTLLSKKIVDWLRYASITQGGGASSGGFFTGPRSRQPVPTAELDGTVSGDFFTVLCVGQGFTDDQWMNVYSFSMLRHWLLTYHSVPSDDRSEVDGSVVSMVSATSSSSRLLPPKERLREKAFQYCLRLIEQSDRKALKRTDTELQKACLVEAVCILDCVCVEDTSLVYRTFPCVKALFGRLSSDLTFARVLLPIAQFYLNHGEMATVDCESVWKLVFGRFPAELFNSPFLAHELLRFLRLNLESLQLRVPEYTRSFPNLLKFLAWDSPAVVDDFVDLLPSLVTAETAVELLHTMLDLPCLSATLLLQLRSTCSPISEPGGRGLLSLDAFRSASLRGLFLYLLRTEAGSGDTIDRLSTLHELLAEAADWPRVVQCAQTVPVLLHIFFSAVVTIADEKLSAHLILVMLERSSLLLNIPTYIKEIHRVFSCHLLRLCKLRPSLVVDQSHELLEFAGTTANVYSKAEIYTHVVWALGEYLSVSSDSRCSVRLITSCFEALEAVLFEITSSAPPPGAACPVPRVITTLMSALAKLASRSHDLIPRVSLFLSKLRTVTRGGSVAWCTDEEDLVAIVMRGEELWSLLKTPGVAQSVLTPGFQEILLQSPLLLIEKCSIIRVHQKHKKLAYHSPLNN
;
A
#
# COMPACT_ATOMS: atom_id res chain seq x y z
N MET A 1 23.08 -8.14 -6.08
CA MET A 1 24.04 -8.35 -4.99
C MET A 1 25.40 -7.89 -5.48
N TYR A 2 25.98 -6.87 -4.84
CA TYR A 2 27.27 -6.29 -5.22
C TYR A 2 28.41 -7.25 -4.81
N SER A 3 29.47 -7.39 -5.61
CA SER A 3 30.63 -8.21 -5.27
C SER A 3 31.35 -7.67 -4.03
N HIS A 4 32.09 -8.52 -3.29
CA HIS A 4 32.85 -8.10 -2.10
C HIS A 4 33.79 -6.89 -2.35
N GLY A 5 34.33 -6.74 -3.56
CA GLY A 5 35.14 -5.56 -3.94
C GLY A 5 34.33 -4.26 -4.05
N SER A 6 33.08 -4.35 -4.49
CA SER A 6 32.16 -3.21 -4.61
C SER A 6 31.73 -2.69 -3.23
N GLU A 7 31.54 -3.59 -2.27
CA GLU A 7 31.15 -3.26 -0.89
C GLU A 7 32.27 -2.49 -0.15
N SER A 8 33.54 -2.85 -0.41
CA SER A 8 34.71 -2.11 0.07
C SER A 8 34.78 -0.67 -0.46
N LEU A 9 34.51 -0.47 -1.76
CA LEU A 9 34.50 0.85 -2.39
C LEU A 9 33.36 1.74 -1.88
N ILE A 10 32.17 1.19 -1.67
CA ILE A 10 31.03 1.93 -1.11
C ILE A 10 31.32 2.35 0.34
N LYS A 11 31.95 1.47 1.13
CA LYS A 11 32.37 1.81 2.50
C LYS A 11 33.42 2.92 2.52
N GLN A 12 34.45 2.81 1.67
CA GLN A 12 35.46 3.87 1.52
C GLN A 12 34.86 5.21 1.06
N ALA A 13 33.87 5.18 0.17
CA ALA A 13 33.15 6.36 -0.28
C ALA A 13 32.34 7.02 0.84
N ARG A 14 31.72 6.22 1.73
CA ARG A 14 30.97 6.72 2.91
C ARG A 14 31.88 7.30 3.99
N ASP A 15 33.04 6.68 4.21
CA ASP A 15 33.94 7.00 5.31
C ASP A 15 35.00 8.07 4.96
N ILE A 16 34.96 8.63 3.74
CA ILE A 16 35.92 9.65 3.28
C ILE A 16 35.90 10.87 4.21
N GLN A 17 37.07 11.37 4.61
CA GLN A 17 37.17 12.56 5.47
C GLN A 17 36.98 13.86 4.66
N GLU A 18 36.48 14.91 5.30
CA GLU A 18 36.19 16.19 4.59
C GLU A 18 37.46 16.81 4.00
N ALA A 19 38.58 16.76 4.71
CA ALA A 19 39.86 17.27 4.22
C ALA A 19 40.36 16.52 2.98
N GLU A 20 40.14 15.20 2.91
CA GLU A 20 40.48 14.36 1.76
C GLU A 20 39.57 14.63 0.57
N LEU A 21 38.27 14.81 0.84
CA LEU A 21 37.28 15.15 -0.16
C LEU A 21 37.57 16.52 -0.81
N LYS A 22 37.97 17.52 -0.01
CA LYS A 22 38.38 18.85 -0.52
C LYS A 22 39.64 18.76 -1.39
N LYS A 23 40.63 17.96 -1.00
CA LYS A 23 41.83 17.69 -1.83
C LYS A 23 41.45 17.01 -3.15
N PHE A 24 40.53 16.06 -3.09
CA PHE A 24 40.02 15.35 -4.25
C PHE A 24 39.30 16.29 -5.23
N TYR A 25 38.38 17.15 -4.76
CA TYR A 25 37.72 18.15 -5.59
C TYR A 25 38.70 19.10 -6.26
N ARG A 26 39.71 19.59 -5.54
CA ARG A 26 40.76 20.47 -6.13
C ARG A 26 41.60 19.75 -7.19
N ARG A 27 41.92 18.47 -6.98
CA ARG A 27 42.65 17.66 -7.97
C ARG A 27 41.81 17.48 -9.23
N LEU A 28 40.55 17.09 -9.07
CA LEU A 28 39.63 16.91 -10.19
C LEU A 28 39.39 18.23 -10.94
N ALA A 29 39.22 19.33 -10.21
CA ALA A 29 39.08 20.66 -10.79
C ALA A 29 40.27 21.05 -11.71
N LYS A 30 41.50 20.70 -11.31
CA LYS A 30 42.70 20.89 -12.14
C LYS A 30 42.71 19.98 -13.36
N LEU A 31 42.30 18.72 -13.21
CA LEU A 31 42.20 17.77 -14.32
C LEU A 31 41.16 18.21 -15.36
N LEU A 32 40.04 18.80 -14.93
CA LEU A 32 38.98 19.32 -15.81
C LEU A 32 39.38 20.59 -16.58
N GLN A 33 40.45 21.28 -16.18
CA GLN A 33 40.98 22.45 -16.88
C GLN A 33 41.98 22.09 -18.00
N GLY A 34 42.35 20.81 -18.12
CA GLY A 34 43.23 20.32 -19.19
C GLY A 34 42.53 20.31 -20.55
N LYS A 35 43.30 20.47 -21.65
CA LYS A 35 42.76 20.44 -23.03
C LYS A 35 42.25 19.06 -23.47
N GLU A 36 42.73 17.98 -22.86
CA GLU A 36 42.30 16.61 -23.11
C GLU A 36 42.01 15.91 -21.79
N LEU A 37 40.82 15.33 -21.66
CA LEU A 37 40.41 14.56 -20.48
C LEU A 37 40.98 13.13 -20.61
N GLY A 38 42.13 12.88 -19.99
CA GLY A 38 42.77 11.56 -19.96
C GLY A 38 42.06 10.55 -19.05
N HIS A 39 42.53 9.29 -19.05
CA HIS A 39 41.98 8.19 -18.24
C HIS A 39 41.90 8.51 -16.74
N GLU A 40 42.84 9.31 -16.23
CA GLU A 40 42.85 9.75 -14.82
C GLU A 40 41.66 10.66 -14.46
N ALA A 41 41.24 11.53 -15.39
CA ALA A 41 40.06 12.37 -15.20
C ALA A 41 38.78 11.53 -15.21
N MET A 42 38.73 10.49 -16.05
CA MET A 42 37.62 9.54 -16.13
C MET A 42 37.41 8.75 -14.85
N ASP A 43 38.47 8.13 -14.33
CA ASP A 43 38.42 7.38 -13.08
C ASP A 43 38.01 8.30 -11.92
N SER A 44 38.48 9.55 -11.94
CA SER A 44 38.12 10.56 -10.95
C SER A 44 36.65 10.99 -11.04
N LEU A 45 36.08 11.12 -12.24
CA LEU A 45 34.65 11.42 -12.42
C LEU A 45 33.75 10.26 -11.97
N GLN A 46 34.12 9.02 -12.29
CA GLN A 46 33.39 7.84 -11.80
C GLN A 46 33.46 7.72 -10.28
N ARG A 47 34.64 7.95 -9.70
CA ARG A 47 34.82 7.98 -8.24
C ARG A 47 34.03 9.11 -7.59
N LEU A 48 33.96 10.28 -8.24
CA LEU A 48 33.10 11.37 -7.80
C LEU A 48 31.64 10.90 -7.75
N HIS A 49 31.08 10.41 -8.86
CA HIS A 49 29.71 9.91 -8.91
C HIS A 49 29.38 8.89 -7.80
N LEU A 50 30.32 7.97 -7.51
CA LEU A 50 30.17 7.01 -6.41
C LEU A 50 30.15 7.68 -5.02
N ILE A 51 31.08 8.61 -4.74
CA ILE A 51 31.14 9.35 -3.48
C ILE A 51 29.85 10.15 -3.27
N LEU A 52 29.42 10.85 -4.31
CA LEU A 52 28.19 11.64 -4.33
C LEU A 52 26.97 10.75 -4.01
N SER A 53 26.84 9.63 -4.70
CA SER A 53 25.73 8.69 -4.48
C SER A 53 25.77 8.00 -3.10
N ALA A 54 26.96 7.71 -2.56
CA ALA A 54 27.12 6.94 -1.32
C ALA A 54 26.98 7.79 -0.04
N THR A 55 27.39 9.05 -0.08
CA THR A 55 27.44 9.94 1.11
C THR A 55 26.15 10.71 1.35
N LYS A 56 25.21 10.75 0.38
CA LYS A 56 24.01 11.59 0.43
C LYS A 56 24.31 13.06 0.83
N PHE A 57 25.53 13.53 0.56
CA PHE A 57 25.96 14.92 0.58
C PHE A 57 25.79 15.75 1.86
N THR A 58 26.25 15.26 3.01
CA THR A 58 26.39 16.10 4.22
C THR A 58 27.46 17.21 4.13
N ARG A 59 28.14 17.42 2.98
CA ARG A 59 29.33 18.30 2.85
C ARG A 59 29.35 19.09 1.53
N THR A 60 28.93 20.36 1.57
CA THR A 60 28.61 21.18 0.37
C THR A 60 29.65 22.24 -0.01
N ALA A 61 30.62 22.56 0.86
CA ALA A 61 31.37 23.81 0.81
C ALA A 61 32.27 24.09 -0.42
N ASP A 62 32.55 23.08 -1.27
CA ASP A 62 33.42 23.23 -2.46
C ASP A 62 32.79 22.71 -3.77
N LEU A 63 31.55 22.19 -3.71
CA LEU A 63 30.90 21.49 -4.83
C LEU A 63 30.46 22.46 -5.94
N SER A 64 30.00 23.67 -5.61
CA SER A 64 29.52 24.65 -6.60
C SER A 64 30.60 25.06 -7.60
N SER A 65 31.86 25.17 -7.15
CA SER A 65 33.00 25.50 -8.02
C SER A 65 33.31 24.40 -9.03
N LEU A 66 33.18 23.14 -8.60
CA LEU A 66 33.35 21.96 -9.44
C LEU A 66 32.19 21.82 -10.44
N CYS A 67 30.96 22.11 -10.01
CA CYS A 67 29.78 22.15 -10.89
C CYS A 67 29.96 23.15 -12.03
N ALA A 68 30.39 24.38 -11.72
CA ALA A 68 30.65 25.40 -12.72
C ALA A 68 31.74 24.96 -13.73
N GLN A 69 32.74 24.19 -13.31
CA GLN A 69 33.76 23.64 -14.21
C GLN A 69 33.24 22.50 -15.07
N LEU A 70 32.42 21.60 -14.51
CA LEU A 70 31.74 20.54 -15.26
C LEU A 70 30.83 21.14 -16.35
N LEU A 71 30.06 22.18 -16.02
CA LEU A 71 29.19 22.87 -16.98
C LEU A 71 29.99 23.58 -18.08
N ARG A 72 31.10 24.25 -17.74
CA ARG A 72 32.01 24.81 -18.75
C ARG A 72 32.60 23.77 -19.70
N SER A 73 32.88 22.56 -19.22
CA SER A 73 33.34 21.48 -20.08
C SER A 73 32.28 21.00 -21.09
N LEU A 74 30.99 21.29 -20.84
CA LEU A 74 29.90 21.04 -21.78
C LEU A 74 29.75 22.18 -22.83
N GLU A 75 30.39 23.34 -22.59
CA GLU A 75 30.35 24.50 -23.50
C GLU A 75 31.37 24.42 -24.63
N SER A 76 32.54 23.78 -24.41
CA SER A 76 33.61 23.72 -25.41
C SER A 76 33.14 23.02 -26.69
N ARG A 77 33.25 23.72 -27.82
CA ARG A 77 32.91 23.16 -29.14
C ARG A 77 33.84 21.99 -29.46
N GLN A 78 33.23 20.89 -29.89
CA GLN A 78 33.85 19.67 -30.42
C GLN A 78 35.21 19.93 -31.09
N SER A 79 36.28 19.42 -30.48
CA SER A 79 37.56 19.18 -31.15
C SER A 79 38.07 17.83 -30.69
N ASP A 80 38.11 16.86 -31.60
CA ASP A 80 38.85 15.59 -31.62
C ASP A 80 39.52 15.15 -30.30
N GLY A 81 38.72 14.91 -29.26
CA GLY A 81 39.16 14.36 -27.97
C GLY A 81 38.40 13.07 -27.65
N PRO A 82 38.91 12.19 -26.77
CA PRO A 82 38.30 10.90 -26.49
C PRO A 82 36.88 11.05 -25.91
N THR A 83 35.95 10.42 -26.64
CA THR A 83 34.48 10.38 -26.56
C THR A 83 33.87 10.04 -25.18
N HIS A 84 34.64 9.43 -24.29
CA HIS A 84 34.12 8.92 -23.00
C HIS A 84 33.89 9.99 -21.92
N SER A 85 34.42 11.21 -22.11
CA SER A 85 34.53 12.22 -21.05
C SER A 85 33.26 13.01 -20.73
N LEU A 86 32.42 13.30 -21.72
CA LEU A 86 31.15 14.01 -21.53
C LEU A 86 30.06 13.10 -20.95
N MET A 87 30.10 11.80 -21.27
CA MET A 87 29.11 10.80 -20.82
C MET A 87 29.03 10.67 -19.29
N GLN A 88 30.13 10.90 -18.57
CA GLN A 88 30.17 10.82 -17.11
C GLN A 88 29.72 12.12 -16.42
N THR A 89 29.71 13.24 -17.14
CA THR A 89 29.41 14.56 -16.58
C THR A 89 27.93 14.73 -16.29
N LEU A 90 27.06 14.27 -17.19
CA LEU A 90 25.60 14.36 -17.05
C LEU A 90 25.06 13.57 -15.83
N PRO A 91 25.42 12.28 -15.60
CA PRO A 91 25.02 11.56 -14.40
C PRO A 91 25.47 12.23 -13.10
N ILE A 92 26.67 12.81 -13.08
CA ILE A 92 27.18 13.57 -11.94
C ILE A 92 26.32 14.81 -11.69
N LEU A 93 26.03 15.58 -12.74
CA LEU A 93 25.13 16.73 -12.65
C LEU A 93 23.75 16.30 -12.14
N ASN A 94 23.17 15.24 -12.69
CA ASN A 94 21.88 14.70 -12.24
C ASN A 94 21.90 14.38 -10.74
N THR A 95 22.94 13.69 -10.25
CA THR A 95 23.11 13.42 -8.81
C THR A 95 23.25 14.70 -7.97
N ILE A 96 23.94 15.73 -8.48
CA ILE A 96 24.06 17.02 -7.80
C ILE A 96 22.69 17.71 -7.72
N ILE A 97 21.92 17.70 -8.80
CA ILE A 97 20.58 18.29 -8.88
C ILE A 97 19.62 17.61 -7.89
N THR A 98 19.68 16.28 -7.79
CA THR A 98 18.81 15.52 -6.88
C THR A 98 19.07 15.81 -5.40
N HIS A 99 20.31 16.12 -5.01
CA HIS A 99 20.71 16.15 -3.60
C HIS A 99 21.19 17.51 -3.09
N SER A 100 21.61 18.40 -3.99
CA SER A 100 22.18 19.72 -3.68
C SER A 100 21.83 20.76 -4.76
N PRO A 101 20.54 21.03 -5.02
CA PRO A 101 20.12 21.97 -6.07
C PRO A 101 20.70 23.39 -5.86
N GLU A 102 20.93 23.79 -4.59
CA GLU A 102 21.59 25.05 -4.21
C GLU A 102 23.00 25.27 -4.81
N CYS A 103 23.66 24.21 -5.28
CA CYS A 103 24.96 24.33 -5.94
C CYS A 103 24.88 24.89 -7.36
N LEU A 104 23.68 24.98 -7.95
CA LEU A 104 23.45 25.44 -9.31
C LEU A 104 22.82 26.84 -9.29
N THR A 105 23.37 27.75 -10.08
CA THR A 105 22.80 29.09 -10.29
C THR A 105 21.78 29.05 -11.43
N GLU A 106 20.92 30.05 -11.53
CA GLU A 106 19.94 30.16 -12.62
C GLU A 106 20.60 30.14 -14.01
N ASP A 107 21.77 30.77 -14.16
CA ASP A 107 22.58 30.74 -15.38
C ASP A 107 23.03 29.31 -15.74
N HIS A 108 23.49 28.55 -14.74
CA HIS A 108 23.89 27.15 -14.91
C HIS A 108 22.71 26.29 -15.37
N LEU A 109 21.54 26.50 -14.78
CA LEU A 109 20.34 25.76 -15.14
C LEU A 109 19.84 26.15 -16.55
N THR A 110 19.93 27.43 -16.90
CA THR A 110 19.58 27.94 -18.23
C THR A 110 20.50 27.37 -19.32
N LEU A 111 21.80 27.34 -19.05
CA LEU A 111 22.79 26.75 -19.95
C LEU A 111 22.50 25.27 -20.19
N LEU A 112 22.28 24.49 -19.13
CA LEU A 112 22.01 23.06 -19.25
C LEU A 112 20.70 22.80 -19.98
N SER A 113 19.66 23.59 -19.72
CA SER A 113 18.37 23.50 -20.44
C SER A 113 18.54 23.73 -21.94
N LYS A 114 19.36 24.72 -22.35
CA LYS A 114 19.70 24.95 -23.77
C LYS A 114 20.42 23.74 -24.37
N LYS A 115 21.38 23.16 -23.67
CA LYS A 115 22.13 21.97 -24.13
C LYS A 115 21.24 20.74 -24.25
N ILE A 116 20.37 20.48 -23.27
CA ILE A 116 19.37 19.41 -23.32
C ILE A 116 18.47 19.59 -24.54
N VAL A 117 17.97 20.80 -24.79
CA VAL A 117 17.19 21.09 -26.01
C VAL A 117 17.97 20.75 -27.27
N ASP A 118 19.24 21.16 -27.34
CA ASP A 118 20.07 20.94 -28.51
C ASP A 118 20.30 19.44 -28.75
N TRP A 119 20.59 18.68 -27.70
CA TRP A 119 20.78 17.22 -27.78
C TRP A 119 19.48 16.49 -28.14
N LEU A 120 18.35 16.87 -27.55
CA LEU A 120 17.06 16.23 -27.83
C LEU A 120 16.59 16.46 -29.28
N ARG A 121 16.82 17.66 -29.84
CA ARG A 121 16.27 18.02 -31.16
C ARG A 121 17.25 17.89 -32.32
N TYR A 122 18.54 18.09 -32.09
CA TYR A 122 19.53 18.25 -33.16
C TYR A 122 20.65 17.21 -33.12
N ALA A 123 20.51 16.13 -32.34
CA ALA A 123 21.41 14.99 -32.43
C ALA A 123 21.37 14.38 -33.85
N SER A 124 22.54 13.95 -34.32
CA SER A 124 22.75 13.45 -35.66
C SER A 124 21.93 12.19 -35.96
N ILE A 125 21.47 12.06 -37.20
CA ILE A 125 20.71 10.90 -37.69
C ILE A 125 21.58 9.92 -38.49
N THR A 126 22.90 10.08 -38.40
CA THR A 126 23.90 9.23 -39.07
C THR A 126 24.66 8.44 -38.02
N GLN A 127 24.94 7.18 -38.33
CA GLN A 127 25.70 6.30 -37.43
C GLN A 127 27.14 6.80 -37.26
N GLY A 128 27.67 6.63 -36.05
CA GLY A 128 29.11 6.85 -35.78
C GLY A 128 29.95 5.88 -36.61
N GLY A 129 31.08 6.35 -37.13
CA GLY A 129 31.92 5.59 -38.06
C GLY A 129 32.25 4.18 -37.56
N GLY A 130 31.80 3.16 -38.29
CA GLY A 130 32.15 1.77 -38.02
C GLY A 130 33.61 1.51 -38.32
N ALA A 131 34.33 0.87 -37.39
CA ALA A 131 35.62 0.25 -37.67
C ALA A 131 35.47 -0.64 -38.91
N SER A 132 36.38 -0.48 -39.87
CA SER A 132 36.45 -1.30 -41.07
C SER A 132 36.49 -2.79 -40.70
N SER A 133 35.46 -3.55 -41.04
CA SER A 133 35.62 -5.00 -41.16
C SER A 133 36.59 -5.24 -42.32
N GLY A 134 37.83 -5.60 -42.00
CA GLY A 134 38.93 -5.73 -42.95
C GLY A 134 38.61 -6.73 -44.06
N GLY A 135 38.22 -6.20 -45.23
CA GLY A 135 38.26 -6.90 -46.51
C GLY A 135 39.50 -6.43 -47.27
N PHE A 136 40.40 -7.36 -47.59
CA PHE A 136 41.74 -7.11 -48.12
C PHE A 136 41.79 -6.45 -49.53
N PHE A 137 40.65 -6.13 -50.15
CA PHE A 137 40.58 -5.56 -51.51
C PHE A 137 39.39 -4.59 -51.71
N THR A 138 39.39 -3.41 -51.07
CA THR A 138 38.63 -2.25 -51.58
C THR A 138 39.35 -0.95 -51.20
N GLY A 139 39.69 -0.11 -52.19
CA GLY A 139 40.33 1.19 -51.98
C GLY A 139 39.47 2.21 -51.20
N PRO A 140 40.03 3.37 -50.81
CA PRO A 140 39.39 4.34 -49.93
C PRO A 140 38.34 5.14 -50.69
N ARG A 141 37.15 4.58 -50.88
CA ARG A 141 35.95 5.37 -51.11
C ARG A 141 35.33 5.62 -49.75
N SER A 142 35.28 6.87 -49.33
CA SER A 142 34.51 7.31 -48.16
C SER A 142 33.06 6.87 -48.34
N ARG A 143 32.69 5.72 -47.76
CA ARG A 143 31.28 5.29 -47.73
C ARG A 143 30.53 6.38 -46.97
N GLN A 144 29.46 6.91 -47.58
CA GLN A 144 28.61 7.87 -46.90
C GLN A 144 28.15 7.30 -45.55
N PRO A 145 28.15 8.10 -44.48
CA PRO A 145 27.77 7.62 -43.16
C PRO A 145 26.34 7.08 -43.23
N VAL A 146 26.18 5.84 -42.78
CA VAL A 146 24.91 5.10 -42.86
C VAL A 146 23.90 5.78 -41.92
N PRO A 147 22.65 6.03 -42.34
CA PRO A 147 21.66 6.61 -41.46
C PRO A 147 21.33 5.67 -40.29
N THR A 148 20.87 6.23 -39.18
CA THR A 148 20.29 5.43 -38.10
C THR A 148 18.97 4.81 -38.56
N ALA A 149 18.65 3.64 -37.99
CA ALA A 149 17.42 2.94 -38.26
C ALA A 149 16.42 3.13 -37.10
N GLU A 150 15.14 2.87 -37.36
CA GLU A 150 14.11 2.66 -36.34
C GLU A 150 14.18 1.21 -35.82
N LEU A 151 13.44 0.89 -34.77
CA LEU A 151 13.44 -0.45 -34.14
C LEU A 151 12.99 -1.60 -35.07
N ASP A 152 12.26 -1.29 -36.14
CA ASP A 152 11.82 -2.23 -37.18
C ASP A 152 12.85 -2.38 -38.33
N GLY A 153 13.97 -1.65 -38.27
CA GLY A 153 15.02 -1.66 -39.29
C GLY A 153 14.82 -0.68 -40.45
N THR A 154 13.72 0.08 -40.47
CA THR A 154 13.52 1.14 -41.47
C THR A 154 14.42 2.34 -41.17
N VAL A 155 14.67 3.20 -42.16
CA VAL A 155 15.52 4.40 -41.98
C VAL A 155 14.79 5.43 -41.11
N SER A 156 15.49 6.06 -40.16
CA SER A 156 14.91 7.09 -39.30
C SER A 156 14.66 8.40 -40.05
N GLY A 157 13.53 9.08 -39.77
CA GLY A 157 12.97 10.10 -40.67
C GLY A 157 12.90 11.55 -40.17
N ASP A 158 12.80 11.84 -38.86
CA ASP A 158 12.64 13.21 -38.35
C ASP A 158 13.88 13.70 -37.59
N PHE A 159 14.10 13.23 -36.36
CA PHE A 159 15.31 13.49 -35.57
C PHE A 159 15.66 12.26 -34.74
N PHE A 160 16.91 12.20 -34.26
CA PHE A 160 17.39 11.08 -33.46
C PHE A 160 16.70 11.00 -32.10
N THR A 161 16.41 9.77 -31.67
CA THR A 161 15.81 9.47 -30.37
C THR A 161 16.47 8.25 -29.74
N VAL A 162 16.18 8.00 -28.47
CA VAL A 162 16.61 6.79 -27.74
C VAL A 162 16.10 5.48 -28.35
N LEU A 163 15.09 5.51 -29.22
CA LEU A 163 14.57 4.33 -29.94
C LEU A 163 15.20 4.13 -31.33
N CYS A 164 16.17 4.97 -31.71
CA CYS A 164 16.94 4.75 -32.93
C CYS A 164 18.00 3.65 -32.71
N VAL A 165 18.25 2.86 -33.76
CA VAL A 165 19.22 1.75 -33.78
C VAL A 165 20.37 2.09 -34.72
N GLY A 166 21.60 1.81 -34.30
CA GLY A 166 22.81 1.97 -35.11
C GLY A 166 23.90 1.01 -34.66
N GLN A 167 24.92 0.81 -35.50
CA GLN A 167 26.09 -0.02 -35.15
C GLN A 167 27.02 0.69 -34.14
N GLY A 168 26.94 2.01 -34.07
CA GLY A 168 27.64 2.84 -33.09
C GLY A 168 27.00 4.22 -33.01
N PHE A 169 26.96 4.79 -31.82
CA PHE A 169 26.42 6.13 -31.57
C PHE A 169 27.53 7.17 -31.52
N THR A 170 27.25 8.33 -32.12
CA THR A 170 28.07 9.55 -31.98
C THR A 170 27.88 10.17 -30.60
N ASP A 171 28.74 11.11 -30.22
CA ASP A 171 28.70 11.74 -28.89
C ASP A 171 27.38 12.46 -28.64
N ASP A 172 26.87 13.21 -29.62
CA ASP A 172 25.58 13.90 -29.52
C ASP A 172 24.39 12.94 -29.43
N GLN A 173 24.47 11.75 -30.03
CA GLN A 173 23.47 10.68 -29.88
C GLN A 173 23.50 10.09 -28.46
N TRP A 174 24.69 9.86 -27.87
CA TRP A 174 24.78 9.47 -26.47
C TRP A 174 24.24 10.55 -25.52
N MET A 175 24.57 11.81 -25.78
CA MET A 175 24.06 12.92 -24.98
C MET A 175 22.53 13.06 -25.10
N ASN A 176 21.93 12.76 -26.25
CA ASN A 176 20.49 12.67 -26.41
C ASN A 176 19.86 11.60 -25.50
N VAL A 177 20.43 10.38 -25.49
CA VAL A 177 19.97 9.28 -24.63
C VAL A 177 20.05 9.66 -23.14
N TYR A 178 21.18 10.24 -22.71
CA TYR A 178 21.32 10.71 -21.33
C TYR A 178 20.41 11.87 -20.98
N SER A 179 20.19 12.79 -21.92
CA SER A 179 19.28 13.92 -21.71
C SER A 179 17.86 13.44 -21.47
N PHE A 180 17.37 12.50 -22.27
CA PHE A 180 16.06 11.91 -22.08
C PHE A 180 15.94 11.18 -20.75
N SER A 181 16.96 10.40 -20.35
CA SER A 181 16.90 9.59 -19.11
C SER A 181 16.85 10.41 -17.81
N MET A 182 17.26 11.68 -17.84
CA MET A 182 17.12 12.60 -16.71
C MET A 182 16.09 13.71 -16.91
N LEU A 183 15.44 13.78 -18.08
CA LEU A 183 14.60 14.91 -18.47
C LEU A 183 13.47 15.17 -17.48
N ARG A 184 12.76 14.12 -17.06
CA ARG A 184 11.68 14.24 -16.07
C ARG A 184 12.19 14.79 -14.74
N HIS A 185 13.28 14.24 -14.23
CA HIS A 185 13.86 14.69 -12.97
C HIS A 185 14.33 16.14 -13.05
N TRP A 186 14.89 16.53 -14.20
CA TRP A 186 15.30 17.89 -14.48
C TRP A 186 14.11 18.84 -14.51
N LEU A 187 13.04 18.51 -15.23
CA LEU A 187 11.82 19.30 -15.27
C LEU A 187 11.30 19.52 -13.84
N LEU A 188 11.08 18.44 -13.07
CA LEU A 188 10.57 18.54 -11.69
C LEU A 188 11.45 19.39 -10.75
N THR A 189 12.78 19.26 -10.83
CA THR A 189 13.69 19.97 -9.90
C THR A 189 13.90 21.44 -10.30
N TYR A 190 13.81 21.76 -11.59
CA TYR A 190 13.91 23.13 -12.09
C TYR A 190 12.74 24.03 -11.61
N HIS A 191 11.70 23.44 -11.01
CA HIS A 191 10.59 24.18 -10.38
C HIS A 191 10.78 24.54 -8.91
N SER A 192 11.62 23.81 -8.17
CA SER A 192 11.77 24.03 -6.71
C SER A 192 12.74 25.16 -6.35
N VAL A 193 13.48 25.70 -7.32
CA VAL A 193 14.35 26.86 -7.10
C VAL A 193 13.50 28.13 -7.24
N PRO A 194 13.31 28.92 -6.16
CA PRO A 194 12.54 30.16 -6.25
C PRO A 194 13.25 31.11 -7.20
N SER A 195 12.58 31.43 -8.31
CA SER A 195 12.95 32.57 -9.16
C SER A 195 12.49 33.82 -8.42
N ASP A 196 13.43 34.71 -8.13
CA ASP A 196 13.19 35.98 -7.46
C ASP A 196 12.59 36.96 -8.48
N ASP A 197 11.37 36.69 -8.95
CA ASP A 197 10.70 37.53 -9.96
C ASP A 197 9.42 38.14 -9.40
N ARG A 198 9.61 39.22 -8.62
CA ARG A 198 8.65 40.33 -8.60
C ARG A 198 8.83 41.14 -9.89
N SER A 199 8.17 40.73 -10.96
CA SER A 199 7.73 41.68 -11.98
C SER A 199 6.51 41.14 -12.72
N GLU A 200 5.33 41.53 -12.21
CA GLU A 200 4.10 41.59 -13.00
C GLU A 200 4.35 42.54 -14.18
N VAL A 201 4.54 42.00 -15.39
CA VAL A 201 4.34 42.77 -16.62
C VAL A 201 3.60 41.90 -17.64
N ASP A 202 2.35 42.28 -17.83
CA ASP A 202 1.45 42.10 -18.97
C ASP A 202 1.31 40.71 -19.62
N GLY A 203 0.11 40.16 -19.42
CA GLY A 203 -0.49 39.22 -20.33
C GLY A 203 -0.57 39.81 -21.74
N SER A 204 0.19 39.25 -22.67
CA SER A 204 -0.02 39.45 -24.09
C SER A 204 -0.37 38.13 -24.74
N VAL A 205 -1.59 38.10 -25.27
CA VAL A 205 -2.20 37.06 -26.08
C VAL A 205 -1.26 36.66 -27.23
N VAL A 206 -0.56 35.53 -27.08
CA VAL A 206 0.00 34.78 -28.21
C VAL A 206 -0.50 33.35 -28.09
N SER A 207 -1.77 33.18 -28.41
CA SER A 207 -2.38 31.89 -28.69
C SER A 207 -2.54 31.71 -30.19
N MET A 208 -2.35 30.47 -30.64
CA MET A 208 -2.68 29.94 -31.96
C MET A 208 -1.91 30.53 -33.14
N VAL A 209 -0.86 29.84 -33.58
CA VAL A 209 -0.57 29.44 -34.98
C VAL A 209 0.86 28.87 -35.04
N SER A 210 0.96 27.59 -35.41
CA SER A 210 2.10 26.91 -36.06
C SER A 210 3.52 27.36 -35.69
N ALA A 211 4.15 26.63 -34.76
CA ALA A 211 5.60 26.69 -34.57
C ALA A 211 6.35 26.06 -35.75
N THR A 212 6.62 26.86 -36.78
CA THR A 212 7.78 26.59 -37.63
C THR A 212 9.06 26.70 -36.79
N SER A 213 10.08 25.90 -37.11
CA SER A 213 11.32 25.67 -36.34
C SER A 213 12.09 26.94 -35.94
N SER A 214 11.79 28.08 -36.56
CA SER A 214 12.39 29.40 -36.30
C SER A 214 11.75 30.14 -35.12
N SER A 215 10.44 30.02 -34.88
CA SER A 215 9.75 30.79 -33.82
C SER A 215 10.04 30.28 -32.41
N SER A 216 10.32 28.98 -32.25
CA SER A 216 10.64 28.38 -30.94
C SER A 216 11.99 28.83 -30.36
N ARG A 217 12.84 29.51 -31.15
CA ARG A 217 14.13 30.03 -30.67
C ARG A 217 13.97 31.29 -29.81
N LEU A 218 12.82 31.95 -29.89
CA LEU A 218 12.50 33.18 -29.17
C LEU A 218 11.91 32.93 -27.77
N LEU A 219 11.51 31.69 -27.48
CA LEU A 219 10.98 31.31 -26.18
C LEU A 219 12.07 31.38 -25.09
N PRO A 220 11.69 31.77 -23.85
CA PRO A 220 12.53 31.57 -22.68
C PRO A 220 13.06 30.12 -22.62
N PRO A 221 14.30 29.91 -22.11
CA PRO A 221 14.93 28.59 -22.08
C PRO A 221 14.07 27.48 -21.45
N LYS A 222 13.30 27.81 -20.41
CA LYS A 222 12.35 26.92 -19.74
C LYS A 222 11.21 26.50 -20.67
N GLU A 223 10.52 27.46 -21.27
CA GLU A 223 9.43 27.21 -22.23
C GLU A 223 9.90 26.43 -23.45
N ARG A 224 11.09 26.76 -23.96
CA ARG A 224 11.70 26.05 -25.07
C ARG A 224 12.01 24.59 -24.70
N LEU A 225 12.50 24.33 -23.49
CA LEU A 225 12.73 22.97 -23.02
C LEU A 225 11.42 22.18 -22.92
N ARG A 226 10.35 22.76 -22.39
CA ARG A 226 9.02 22.12 -22.31
C ARG A 226 8.47 21.75 -23.68
N GLU A 227 8.45 22.69 -24.64
CA GLU A 227 7.96 22.41 -26.00
C GLU A 227 8.80 21.33 -26.70
N LYS A 228 10.13 21.31 -26.48
CA LYS A 228 11.01 20.30 -27.11
C LYS A 228 10.94 18.94 -26.41
N ALA A 229 10.75 18.91 -25.09
CA ALA A 229 10.42 17.69 -24.35
C ALA A 229 9.09 17.10 -24.85
N PHE A 230 8.06 17.93 -24.99
CA PHE A 230 6.76 17.56 -25.56
C PHE A 230 6.91 16.94 -26.96
N GLN A 231 7.59 17.62 -27.89
CA GLN A 231 7.82 17.11 -29.25
C GLN A 231 8.60 15.79 -29.26
N TYR A 232 9.62 15.67 -28.41
CA TYR A 232 10.42 14.45 -28.28
C TYR A 232 9.59 13.27 -27.79
N CYS A 233 8.77 13.47 -26.75
CA CYS A 233 7.90 12.42 -26.21
C CYS A 233 6.79 12.00 -27.18
N LEU A 234 6.19 12.93 -27.94
CA LEU A 234 5.24 12.57 -28.99
C LEU A 234 5.89 11.71 -30.08
N ARG A 235 7.12 12.04 -30.49
CA ARG A 235 7.88 11.23 -31.45
C ARG A 235 8.16 9.82 -30.93
N LEU A 236 8.52 9.69 -29.65
CA LEU A 236 8.71 8.38 -29.02
C LEU A 236 7.43 7.53 -29.03
N ILE A 237 6.28 8.14 -28.74
CA ILE A 237 4.99 7.44 -28.79
C ILE A 237 4.69 6.99 -30.22
N GLU A 238 4.91 7.83 -31.23
CA GLU A 238 4.76 7.46 -32.64
C GLU A 238 5.70 6.30 -33.04
N GLN A 239 6.99 6.37 -32.69
CA GLN A 239 7.94 5.29 -32.96
C GLN A 239 7.55 3.98 -32.27
N SER A 240 6.80 4.06 -31.17
CA SER A 240 6.31 2.90 -30.46
C SER A 240 5.22 2.11 -31.20
N ASP A 241 4.69 2.64 -32.31
CA ASP A 241 3.77 1.91 -33.20
C ASP A 241 4.50 0.81 -33.99
N ARG A 242 5.83 0.92 -34.11
CA ARG A 242 6.67 -0.03 -34.85
C ARG A 242 7.00 -1.22 -33.98
N LYS A 243 6.88 -2.42 -34.55
CA LYS A 243 7.25 -3.67 -33.88
C LYS A 243 8.77 -3.84 -33.88
N ALA A 244 9.37 -3.85 -32.69
CA ALA A 244 10.80 -4.05 -32.55
C ALA A 244 11.24 -5.45 -33.00
N LEU A 245 12.41 -5.55 -33.64
CA LEU A 245 12.98 -6.82 -34.11
C LEU A 245 13.53 -7.69 -32.98
N LYS A 246 14.03 -7.08 -31.90
CA LYS A 246 14.61 -7.77 -30.75
C LYS A 246 13.73 -7.62 -29.50
N ARG A 247 13.76 -8.63 -28.64
CA ARG A 247 13.07 -8.61 -27.35
C ARG A 247 13.59 -7.51 -26.42
N THR A 248 14.90 -7.29 -26.38
CA THR A 248 15.52 -6.21 -25.59
C THR A 248 15.00 -4.84 -25.99
N ASP A 249 14.79 -4.65 -27.29
CA ASP A 249 14.34 -3.38 -27.86
C ASP A 249 12.84 -3.18 -27.58
N THR A 250 12.06 -4.26 -27.48
CA THR A 250 10.65 -4.22 -27.02
C THR A 250 10.56 -3.76 -25.57
N GLU A 251 11.42 -4.30 -24.68
CA GLU A 251 11.46 -3.87 -23.28
C GLU A 251 11.94 -2.42 -23.13
N LEU A 252 12.92 -1.99 -23.94
CA LEU A 252 13.37 -0.60 -24.00
C LEU A 252 12.25 0.34 -24.46
N GLN A 253 11.50 -0.05 -25.50
CA GLN A 253 10.34 0.70 -26.01
C GLN A 253 9.29 0.90 -24.92
N LYS A 254 8.97 -0.16 -24.15
CA LYS A 254 8.07 -0.06 -22.98
C LYS A 254 8.60 0.90 -21.92
N ALA A 255 9.88 0.83 -21.58
CA ALA A 255 10.49 1.73 -20.61
C ALA A 255 10.48 3.20 -21.09
N CYS A 256 10.75 3.44 -22.37
CA CYS A 256 10.69 4.78 -22.96
C CYS A 256 9.26 5.33 -22.98
N LEU A 257 8.24 4.48 -23.19
CA LEU A 257 6.85 4.88 -23.10
C LEU A 257 6.44 5.31 -21.69
N VAL A 258 6.84 4.55 -20.66
CA VAL A 258 6.63 4.94 -19.25
C VAL A 258 7.17 6.35 -19.00
N GLU A 259 8.42 6.58 -19.40
CA GLU A 259 9.10 7.85 -19.17
C GLU A 259 8.49 8.99 -20.00
N ALA A 260 8.18 8.74 -21.27
CA ALA A 260 7.56 9.72 -22.17
C ALA A 260 6.19 10.19 -21.65
N VAL A 261 5.33 9.27 -21.19
CA VAL A 261 4.02 9.64 -20.61
C VAL A 261 4.21 10.42 -19.30
N CYS A 262 5.17 10.03 -18.45
CA CYS A 262 5.46 10.79 -17.23
C CYS A 262 5.98 12.21 -17.52
N ILE A 263 6.81 12.39 -18.55
CA ILE A 263 7.30 13.71 -18.97
C ILE A 263 6.15 14.55 -19.53
N LEU A 264 5.30 13.96 -20.36
CA LEU A 264 4.12 14.64 -20.89
C LEU A 264 3.15 15.09 -19.79
N ASP A 265 2.94 14.26 -18.76
CA ASP A 265 2.20 14.62 -17.55
C ASP A 265 2.83 15.84 -16.85
N CYS A 266 4.14 15.80 -16.56
CA CYS A 266 4.85 16.91 -15.93
C CYS A 266 4.70 18.21 -16.74
N VAL A 267 4.92 18.13 -18.06
CA VAL A 267 4.81 19.30 -18.95
C VAL A 267 3.38 19.85 -19.00
N CYS A 268 2.35 18.99 -18.97
CA CYS A 268 0.95 19.42 -18.96
C CYS A 268 0.49 20.01 -17.63
N VAL A 269 1.09 19.58 -16.51
CA VAL A 269 0.89 20.21 -15.20
C VAL A 269 1.46 21.63 -15.19
N GLU A 270 2.59 21.85 -15.84
CA GLU A 270 3.25 23.16 -15.91
C GLU A 270 2.66 24.11 -16.97
N ASP A 271 2.14 23.56 -18.06
CA ASP A 271 1.48 24.31 -19.13
C ASP A 271 0.21 23.59 -19.57
N THR A 272 -0.90 24.03 -18.98
CA THR A 272 -2.22 23.45 -19.22
C THR A 272 -2.71 23.63 -20.66
N SER A 273 -2.13 24.57 -21.43
CA SER A 273 -2.46 24.75 -22.84
C SER A 273 -2.04 23.54 -23.70
N LEU A 274 -1.05 22.77 -23.24
CA LEU A 274 -0.57 21.58 -23.93
C LEU A 274 -1.49 20.37 -23.72
N VAL A 275 -2.38 20.38 -22.72
CA VAL A 275 -3.30 19.26 -22.43
C VAL A 275 -4.09 18.85 -23.68
N TYR A 276 -4.73 19.79 -24.37
CA TYR A 276 -5.54 19.49 -25.57
C TYR A 276 -4.71 18.97 -26.75
N ARG A 277 -3.41 19.28 -26.81
CA ARG A 277 -2.49 18.75 -27.83
C ARG A 277 -1.98 17.35 -27.47
N THR A 278 -1.75 17.09 -26.18
CA THR A 278 -1.21 15.83 -25.66
C THR A 278 -2.27 14.74 -25.55
N PHE A 279 -3.47 15.09 -25.08
CA PHE A 279 -4.50 14.11 -24.70
C PHE A 279 -4.91 13.17 -25.83
N PRO A 280 -5.12 13.62 -27.09
CA PRO A 280 -5.45 12.73 -28.20
C PRO A 280 -4.39 11.64 -28.42
N CYS A 281 -3.11 11.98 -28.28
CA CYS A 281 -2.01 11.04 -28.42
C CYS A 281 -2.01 10.00 -27.29
N VAL A 282 -2.15 10.44 -26.03
CA VAL A 282 -2.19 9.54 -24.87
C VAL A 282 -3.45 8.65 -24.90
N LYS A 283 -4.59 9.16 -25.36
CA LYS A 283 -5.82 8.39 -25.54
C LYS A 283 -5.69 7.32 -26.62
N ALA A 284 -5.08 7.67 -27.76
CA ALA A 284 -4.80 6.69 -28.82
C ALA A 284 -3.82 5.60 -28.33
N LEU A 285 -2.80 5.99 -27.57
CA LEU A 285 -1.87 5.07 -26.93
C LEU A 285 -2.58 4.12 -25.96
N PHE A 286 -3.47 4.63 -25.10
CA PHE A 286 -4.29 3.80 -24.21
C PHE A 286 -5.13 2.78 -25.00
N GLY A 287 -5.82 3.24 -26.05
CA GLY A 287 -6.65 2.38 -26.90
C GLY A 287 -5.84 1.24 -27.53
N ARG A 288 -4.59 1.52 -27.93
CA ARG A 288 -3.68 0.51 -28.50
C ARG A 288 -3.16 -0.50 -27.48
N LEU A 289 -2.89 -0.06 -26.24
CA LEU A 289 -2.19 -0.89 -25.24
C LEU A 289 -3.12 -1.63 -24.27
N SER A 290 -4.32 -1.10 -24.03
CA SER A 290 -5.22 -1.56 -22.94
C SER A 290 -5.66 -3.03 -23.00
N SER A 291 -5.58 -3.69 -24.17
CA SER A 291 -5.89 -5.11 -24.31
C SER A 291 -4.77 -6.03 -23.82
N ASP A 292 -3.51 -5.60 -23.91
CA ASP A 292 -2.33 -6.42 -23.59
C ASP A 292 -1.74 -6.02 -22.23
N LEU A 293 -1.94 -6.90 -21.24
CA LEU A 293 -1.47 -6.71 -19.87
C LEU A 293 0.06 -6.71 -19.71
N THR A 294 0.82 -7.12 -20.73
CA THR A 294 2.28 -6.95 -20.70
C THR A 294 2.71 -5.47 -20.76
N PHE A 295 1.78 -4.55 -21.01
CA PHE A 295 1.96 -3.09 -20.93
C PHE A 295 1.45 -2.47 -19.64
N ALA A 296 1.06 -3.26 -18.62
CA ALA A 296 0.52 -2.74 -17.35
C ALA A 296 1.38 -1.62 -16.74
N ARG A 297 2.71 -1.74 -16.85
CA ARG A 297 3.66 -0.72 -16.39
C ARG A 297 3.55 0.62 -17.15
N VAL A 298 3.25 0.60 -18.44
CA VAL A 298 3.02 1.81 -19.26
C VAL A 298 1.64 2.40 -18.97
N LEU A 299 0.65 1.52 -18.75
CA LEU A 299 -0.73 1.90 -18.50
C LEU A 299 -0.94 2.62 -17.16
N LEU A 300 -0.09 2.39 -16.15
CA LEU A 300 -0.14 3.12 -14.87
C LEU A 300 0.19 4.63 -15.01
N PRO A 301 1.30 5.05 -15.65
CA PRO A 301 1.53 6.45 -16.01
C PRO A 301 0.41 7.05 -16.87
N ILE A 302 -0.18 6.28 -17.77
CA ILE A 302 -1.35 6.73 -18.54
C ILE A 302 -2.53 6.99 -17.60
N ALA A 303 -2.79 6.12 -16.62
CA ALA A 303 -3.82 6.35 -15.62
C ALA A 303 -3.55 7.60 -14.77
N GLN A 304 -2.28 7.87 -14.41
CA GLN A 304 -1.90 9.13 -13.75
C GLN A 304 -2.22 10.35 -14.63
N PHE A 305 -1.87 10.30 -15.91
CA PHE A 305 -2.16 11.38 -16.85
C PHE A 305 -3.67 11.65 -16.97
N TYR A 306 -4.48 10.58 -17.02
CA TYR A 306 -5.94 10.69 -17.02
C TYR A 306 -6.48 11.27 -15.70
N LEU A 307 -5.92 10.89 -14.55
CA LEU A 307 -6.33 11.45 -13.25
C LEU A 307 -6.07 12.95 -13.15
N ASN A 308 -4.92 13.40 -13.67
CA ASN A 308 -4.49 14.79 -13.61
C ASN A 308 -5.24 15.68 -14.61
N HIS A 309 -5.52 15.16 -15.81
CA HIS A 309 -5.94 15.99 -16.95
C HIS A 309 -7.28 15.60 -17.60
N GLY A 310 -7.86 14.45 -17.23
CA GLY A 310 -9.06 13.90 -17.88
C GLY A 310 -10.29 14.82 -17.79
N GLU A 311 -10.50 15.44 -16.62
CA GLU A 311 -11.58 16.41 -16.40
C GLU A 311 -11.43 17.64 -17.30
N MET A 312 -10.23 18.23 -17.35
CA MET A 312 -9.93 19.38 -18.22
C MET A 312 -10.11 19.07 -19.71
N ALA A 313 -9.74 17.86 -20.12
CA ALA A 313 -9.90 17.39 -21.48
C ALA A 313 -11.33 16.93 -21.81
N THR A 314 -12.24 16.90 -20.84
CA THR A 314 -13.62 16.39 -20.97
C THR A 314 -13.68 14.97 -21.53
N VAL A 315 -12.73 14.12 -21.12
CA VAL A 315 -12.62 12.74 -21.60
C VAL A 315 -13.17 11.77 -20.56
N ASP A 316 -14.02 10.85 -21.01
CA ASP A 316 -14.45 9.71 -20.20
C ASP A 316 -13.25 8.80 -19.84
N CYS A 317 -13.11 8.56 -18.55
CA CYS A 317 -12.02 7.81 -17.94
C CYS A 317 -12.44 6.41 -17.47
N GLU A 318 -13.72 6.02 -17.60
CA GLU A 318 -14.26 4.77 -17.02
C GLU A 318 -13.46 3.53 -17.46
N SER A 319 -13.09 3.44 -18.74
CA SER A 319 -12.31 2.31 -19.27
C SER A 319 -10.92 2.17 -18.62
N VAL A 320 -10.33 3.29 -18.18
CA VAL A 320 -9.03 3.30 -17.49
C VAL A 320 -9.20 2.72 -16.10
N TRP A 321 -10.25 3.11 -15.37
CA TRP A 321 -10.51 2.62 -14.02
C TRP A 321 -10.95 1.16 -13.99
N LYS A 322 -11.74 0.70 -14.97
CA LYS A 322 -12.03 -0.74 -15.17
C LYS A 322 -10.77 -1.57 -15.40
N LEU A 323 -9.76 -1.01 -16.05
CA LEU A 323 -8.47 -1.68 -16.26
C LEU A 323 -7.64 -1.70 -14.97
N VAL A 324 -7.45 -0.53 -14.35
CA VAL A 324 -6.56 -0.33 -13.19
C VAL A 324 -7.10 -0.99 -11.92
N PHE A 325 -8.41 -0.87 -11.66
CA PHE A 325 -9.05 -1.43 -10.46
C PHE A 325 -9.71 -2.78 -10.70
N GLY A 326 -10.04 -3.11 -11.95
CA GLY A 326 -10.65 -4.38 -12.33
C GLY A 326 -9.63 -5.41 -12.85
N ARG A 327 -9.10 -5.22 -14.04
CA ARG A 327 -8.26 -6.27 -14.68
C ARG A 327 -6.90 -6.45 -14.01
N PHE A 328 -6.21 -5.38 -13.61
CA PHE A 328 -4.88 -5.50 -13.01
C PHE A 328 -4.87 -6.35 -11.73
N PRO A 329 -5.70 -6.09 -10.71
CA PRO A 329 -5.69 -6.93 -9.52
C PRO A 329 -6.30 -8.31 -9.78
N ALA A 330 -7.21 -8.47 -10.75
CA ALA A 330 -7.83 -9.75 -11.04
C ALA A 330 -6.89 -10.73 -11.77
N GLU A 331 -6.09 -10.24 -12.71
CA GLU A 331 -5.25 -11.07 -13.59
C GLU A 331 -3.76 -11.05 -13.19
N LEU A 332 -3.30 -9.98 -12.52
CA LEU A 332 -1.88 -9.75 -12.23
C LEU A 332 -1.59 -9.61 -10.72
N PHE A 333 -2.48 -10.10 -9.84
CA PHE A 333 -2.26 -10.11 -8.38
C PHE A 333 -0.93 -10.76 -7.97
N ASN A 334 -0.44 -11.70 -8.78
CA ASN A 334 0.79 -12.44 -8.54
C ASN A 334 2.06 -11.75 -9.01
N SER A 335 1.96 -10.56 -9.62
CA SER A 335 3.10 -9.74 -10.04
C SER A 335 3.54 -8.81 -8.90
N PRO A 336 4.67 -9.09 -8.21
CA PRO A 336 5.10 -8.28 -7.07
C PRO A 336 5.48 -6.85 -7.49
N PHE A 337 6.00 -6.71 -8.71
CA PHE A 337 6.38 -5.41 -9.26
C PHE A 337 5.16 -4.54 -9.53
N LEU A 338 4.11 -5.10 -10.15
CA LEU A 338 2.88 -4.37 -10.39
C LEU A 338 2.16 -4.03 -9.08
N ALA A 339 2.09 -4.98 -8.14
CA ALA A 339 1.51 -4.73 -6.83
C ALA A 339 2.15 -3.50 -6.17
N HIS A 340 3.48 -3.43 -6.17
CA HIS A 340 4.21 -2.28 -5.63
C HIS A 340 3.92 -0.97 -6.37
N GLU A 341 3.98 -0.95 -7.71
CA GLU A 341 3.73 0.27 -8.49
C GLU A 341 2.27 0.75 -8.37
N LEU A 342 1.30 -0.16 -8.42
CA LEU A 342 -0.12 0.17 -8.29
C LEU A 342 -0.45 0.67 -6.88
N LEU A 343 -0.04 -0.04 -5.83
CA LEU A 343 -0.30 0.40 -4.45
C LEU A 343 0.37 1.75 -4.15
N ARG A 344 1.57 1.98 -4.68
CA ARG A 344 2.22 3.30 -4.62
C ARG A 344 1.42 4.37 -5.37
N PHE A 345 0.93 4.07 -6.57
CA PHE A 345 0.06 4.97 -7.33
C PHE A 345 -1.19 5.33 -6.52
N LEU A 346 -1.86 4.36 -5.90
CA LEU A 346 -3.04 4.60 -5.06
C LEU A 346 -2.69 5.53 -3.87
N ARG A 347 -1.60 5.24 -3.15
CA ARG A 347 -1.18 6.02 -1.97
C ARG A 347 -0.85 7.46 -2.30
N LEU A 348 -0.19 7.70 -3.43
CA LEU A 348 0.18 9.06 -3.85
C LEU A 348 -1.03 9.88 -4.34
N ASN A 349 -2.14 9.23 -4.66
CA ASN A 349 -3.30 9.88 -5.28
C ASN A 349 -4.61 9.72 -4.49
N LEU A 350 -4.56 9.30 -3.22
CA LEU A 350 -5.74 8.96 -2.40
C LEU A 350 -6.84 10.00 -2.46
N GLU A 351 -6.51 11.27 -2.18
CA GLU A 351 -7.49 12.36 -2.14
C GLU A 351 -8.17 12.57 -3.50
N SER A 352 -7.38 12.56 -4.58
CA SER A 352 -7.92 12.72 -5.94
C SER A 352 -8.76 11.52 -6.37
N LEU A 353 -8.38 10.30 -5.98
CA LEU A 353 -9.12 9.09 -6.30
C LEU A 353 -10.49 9.07 -5.59
N GLN A 354 -10.52 9.40 -4.29
CA GLN A 354 -11.77 9.46 -3.54
C GLN A 354 -12.73 10.53 -4.07
N LEU A 355 -12.19 11.66 -4.52
CA LEU A 355 -13.00 12.77 -5.02
C LEU A 355 -13.49 12.55 -6.45
N ARG A 356 -12.63 12.03 -7.34
CA ARG A 356 -12.85 12.04 -8.79
C ARG A 356 -13.14 10.67 -9.40
N VAL A 357 -12.94 9.57 -8.65
CA VAL A 357 -13.04 8.20 -9.17
C VAL A 357 -13.96 7.35 -8.29
N PRO A 358 -15.28 7.38 -8.53
CA PRO A 358 -16.27 6.66 -7.72
C PRO A 358 -16.02 5.13 -7.63
N GLU A 359 -15.43 4.54 -8.66
CA GLU A 359 -15.11 3.11 -8.73
C GLU A 359 -14.07 2.69 -7.67
N TYR A 360 -13.26 3.63 -7.17
CA TYR A 360 -12.18 3.34 -6.24
C TYR A 360 -12.68 2.66 -4.97
N THR A 361 -13.66 3.25 -4.28
CA THR A 361 -14.16 2.73 -3.00
C THR A 361 -14.90 1.40 -3.16
N ARG A 362 -15.43 1.10 -4.34
CA ARG A 362 -16.08 -0.19 -4.65
C ARG A 362 -15.10 -1.25 -5.11
N SER A 363 -13.87 -0.90 -5.46
CA SER A 363 -12.85 -1.84 -5.95
C SER A 363 -12.13 -2.65 -4.86
N PHE A 364 -12.45 -2.43 -3.58
CA PHE A 364 -11.73 -3.06 -2.47
C PHE A 364 -11.66 -4.60 -2.54
N PRO A 365 -12.68 -5.37 -3.01
CA PRO A 365 -12.55 -6.83 -3.06
C PRO A 365 -11.38 -7.27 -3.95
N ASN A 366 -11.14 -6.52 -5.01
CA ASN A 366 -10.10 -6.82 -5.99
C ASN A 366 -8.73 -6.30 -5.54
N LEU A 367 -8.67 -5.10 -4.97
CA LEU A 367 -7.43 -4.56 -4.41
C LEU A 367 -6.89 -5.48 -3.30
N LEU A 368 -7.78 -6.02 -2.46
CA LEU A 368 -7.44 -6.96 -1.40
C LEU A 368 -6.80 -8.27 -1.91
N LYS A 369 -6.86 -8.58 -3.22
CA LYS A 369 -6.13 -9.73 -3.80
C LYS A 369 -4.62 -9.58 -3.66
N PHE A 370 -4.05 -8.37 -3.71
CA PHE A 370 -2.62 -8.19 -3.46
C PHE A 370 -2.24 -8.57 -2.02
N LEU A 371 -3.08 -8.18 -1.06
CA LEU A 371 -2.89 -8.52 0.34
C LEU A 371 -3.11 -10.02 0.57
N ALA A 372 -4.14 -10.63 -0.02
CA ALA A 372 -4.38 -12.07 0.06
C ALA A 372 -3.26 -12.88 -0.62
N TRP A 373 -2.63 -12.32 -1.65
CA TRP A 373 -1.49 -12.94 -2.30
C TRP A 373 -0.20 -12.80 -1.50
N ASP A 374 0.28 -11.59 -1.17
CA ASP A 374 1.58 -11.39 -0.51
C ASP A 374 1.50 -10.39 0.66
N SER A 375 0.79 -10.79 1.73
CA SER A 375 0.49 -9.92 2.86
C SER A 375 1.74 -9.28 3.50
N PRO A 376 2.85 -10.00 3.76
CA PRO A 376 4.05 -9.40 4.36
C PRO A 376 4.71 -8.31 3.49
N ALA A 377 4.52 -8.36 2.17
CA ALA A 377 5.09 -7.37 1.26
C ALA A 377 4.28 -6.07 1.20
N VAL A 378 2.94 -6.16 1.34
CA VAL A 378 2.03 -5.04 1.06
C VAL A 378 1.24 -4.53 2.27
N VAL A 379 1.36 -5.16 3.44
CA VAL A 379 0.59 -4.75 4.63
C VAL A 379 0.81 -3.28 5.01
N ASP A 380 2.04 -2.79 4.89
CA ASP A 380 2.36 -1.37 5.17
C ASP A 380 1.64 -0.42 4.22
N ASP A 381 1.41 -0.81 2.96
CA ASP A 381 0.63 -0.02 2.01
C ASP A 381 -0.85 -0.01 2.41
N PHE A 382 -1.40 -1.15 2.84
CA PHE A 382 -2.80 -1.24 3.27
C PHE A 382 -3.07 -0.56 4.62
N VAL A 383 -2.05 -0.35 5.46
CA VAL A 383 -2.19 0.48 6.66
C VAL A 383 -2.61 1.90 6.29
N ASP A 384 -2.05 2.44 5.20
CA ASP A 384 -2.35 3.79 4.73
C ASP A 384 -3.59 3.83 3.82
N LEU A 385 -3.80 2.80 2.99
CA LEU A 385 -4.91 2.76 2.03
C LEU A 385 -6.25 2.41 2.66
N LEU A 386 -6.30 1.47 3.61
CA LEU A 386 -7.57 0.91 4.11
C LEU A 386 -8.55 1.97 4.63
N PRO A 387 -8.15 3.00 5.41
CA PRO A 387 -9.08 4.04 5.88
C PRO A 387 -9.86 4.72 4.75
N SER A 388 -9.23 4.90 3.59
CA SER A 388 -9.84 5.56 2.43
C SER A 388 -10.88 4.71 1.70
N LEU A 389 -10.87 3.39 1.92
CA LEU A 389 -11.82 2.43 1.36
C LEU A 389 -13.07 2.25 2.24
N VAL A 390 -13.04 2.72 3.50
CA VAL A 390 -14.16 2.58 4.43
C VAL A 390 -15.20 3.65 4.12
N THR A 391 -16.37 3.22 3.63
CA THR A 391 -17.54 4.08 3.40
C THR A 391 -18.74 3.56 4.17
N ALA A 392 -19.72 4.42 4.46
CA ALA A 392 -20.93 4.01 5.16
C ALA A 392 -21.74 2.96 4.37
N GLU A 393 -21.68 3.03 3.04
CA GLU A 393 -22.39 2.11 2.14
C GLU A 393 -21.77 0.71 2.10
N THR A 394 -20.43 0.61 2.16
CA THR A 394 -19.71 -0.65 1.93
C THR A 394 -18.98 -1.20 3.16
N ALA A 395 -19.05 -0.53 4.32
CA ALA A 395 -18.30 -0.92 5.51
C ALA A 395 -18.60 -2.34 5.98
N VAL A 396 -19.85 -2.79 5.88
CA VAL A 396 -20.27 -4.14 6.26
C VAL A 396 -19.64 -5.18 5.33
N GLU A 397 -19.82 -5.01 4.01
CA GLU A 397 -19.22 -5.89 3.00
C GLU A 397 -17.68 -5.92 3.11
N LEU A 398 -17.04 -4.78 3.39
CA LEU A 398 -15.60 -4.68 3.61
C LEU A 398 -15.18 -5.47 4.86
N LEU A 399 -15.93 -5.38 5.97
CA LEU A 399 -15.66 -6.17 7.18
C LEU A 399 -15.71 -7.68 6.88
N HIS A 400 -16.76 -8.16 6.19
CA HIS A 400 -16.85 -9.56 5.77
C HIS A 400 -15.68 -9.96 4.88
N THR A 401 -15.38 -9.15 3.87
CA THR A 401 -14.29 -9.43 2.92
C THR A 401 -12.92 -9.49 3.61
N MET A 402 -12.69 -8.66 4.62
CA MET A 402 -11.47 -8.71 5.44
C MET A 402 -11.38 -9.96 6.31
N LEU A 403 -12.50 -10.41 6.88
CA LEU A 403 -12.57 -11.68 7.61
C LEU A 403 -12.34 -12.89 6.69
N ASP A 404 -12.77 -12.78 5.43
CA ASP A 404 -12.67 -13.87 4.45
C ASP A 404 -11.36 -13.84 3.64
N LEU A 405 -10.43 -12.93 3.96
CA LEU A 405 -9.11 -12.83 3.33
C LEU A 405 -8.32 -14.16 3.29
N PRO A 406 -8.30 -14.99 4.36
CA PRO A 406 -7.67 -16.31 4.31
C PRO A 406 -8.31 -17.23 3.26
N CYS A 407 -9.64 -17.15 3.11
CA CYS A 407 -10.39 -17.90 2.10
C CYS A 407 -10.07 -17.39 0.68
N LEU A 408 -9.93 -16.06 0.50
CA LEU A 408 -9.47 -15.47 -0.75
C LEU A 408 -8.06 -15.92 -1.12
N SER A 409 -7.12 -15.92 -0.16
CA SER A 409 -5.75 -16.43 -0.35
C SER A 409 -5.74 -17.88 -0.83
N ALA A 410 -6.53 -18.75 -0.20
CA ALA A 410 -6.70 -20.14 -0.62
C ALA A 410 -7.27 -20.23 -2.05
N THR A 411 -8.29 -19.42 -2.35
CA THR A 411 -8.96 -19.39 -3.66
C THR A 411 -8.03 -18.92 -4.80
N LEU A 412 -7.17 -17.92 -4.56
CA LEU A 412 -6.17 -17.47 -5.54
C LEU A 412 -5.13 -18.56 -5.84
N LEU A 413 -4.72 -19.33 -4.83
CA LEU A 413 -3.84 -20.48 -5.01
C LEU A 413 -4.51 -21.59 -5.83
N LEU A 414 -5.78 -21.88 -5.55
CA LEU A 414 -6.58 -22.83 -6.33
C LEU A 414 -6.73 -22.38 -7.79
N GLN A 415 -6.99 -21.09 -8.02
CA GLN A 415 -7.07 -20.50 -9.36
C GLN A 415 -5.78 -20.74 -10.16
N LEU A 416 -4.61 -20.46 -9.57
CA LEU A 416 -3.31 -20.67 -10.24
C LEU A 416 -3.01 -22.17 -10.49
N ARG A 417 -3.31 -23.03 -9.51
CA ARG A 417 -3.13 -24.48 -9.68
C ARG A 417 -4.05 -25.04 -10.76
N SER A 418 -5.27 -24.53 -10.86
CA SER A 418 -6.22 -24.95 -11.89
C SER A 418 -5.76 -24.59 -13.30
N THR A 419 -5.07 -23.46 -13.49
CA THR A 419 -4.52 -23.09 -14.80
C THR A 419 -3.30 -23.92 -15.19
N CYS A 420 -2.47 -24.33 -14.23
CA CYS A 420 -1.24 -25.10 -14.50
C CYS A 420 -1.47 -26.60 -14.69
N SER A 421 -2.56 -27.16 -14.12
CA SER A 421 -2.85 -28.59 -14.17
C SER A 421 -4.28 -28.85 -14.66
N PRO A 422 -4.58 -28.63 -15.96
CA PRO A 422 -5.95 -28.72 -16.48
C PRO A 422 -6.47 -30.16 -16.59
N ILE A 423 -5.62 -31.17 -16.50
CA ILE A 423 -5.95 -32.59 -16.69
C ILE A 423 -5.65 -33.34 -15.38
N SER A 424 -6.65 -34.03 -14.83
CA SER A 424 -6.43 -34.97 -13.73
C SER A 424 -5.63 -36.16 -14.28
N GLU A 425 -4.35 -36.28 -13.91
CA GLU A 425 -3.62 -37.53 -14.08
C GLU A 425 -4.39 -38.65 -13.35
N PRO A 426 -4.70 -39.78 -14.00
CA PRO A 426 -5.36 -40.89 -13.34
C PRO A 426 -4.36 -41.59 -12.42
N GLY A 427 -4.29 -41.17 -11.15
CA GLY A 427 -3.45 -41.82 -10.14
C GLY A 427 -2.96 -40.95 -8.98
N GLY A 428 -3.09 -39.63 -9.05
CA GLY A 428 -2.75 -38.74 -7.93
C GLY A 428 -3.91 -38.55 -6.95
N ARG A 429 -3.64 -38.47 -5.63
CA ARG A 429 -4.61 -37.91 -4.68
C ARG A 429 -4.87 -36.45 -5.06
N GLY A 430 -6.02 -36.18 -5.70
CA GLY A 430 -6.49 -34.82 -5.95
C GLY A 430 -6.76 -34.10 -4.63
N LEU A 431 -6.55 -32.77 -4.61
CA LEU A 431 -6.95 -31.92 -3.49
C LEU A 431 -8.46 -31.72 -3.56
N LEU A 432 -9.18 -32.01 -2.47
CA LEU A 432 -10.64 -31.86 -2.42
C LEU A 432 -11.05 -30.41 -2.70
N SER A 433 -10.28 -29.45 -2.19
CA SER A 433 -10.49 -28.03 -2.45
C SER A 433 -10.35 -27.65 -3.93
N LEU A 434 -9.49 -28.34 -4.69
CA LEU A 434 -9.30 -28.08 -6.13
C LEU A 434 -10.43 -28.66 -6.96
N ASP A 435 -10.91 -29.85 -6.60
CA ASP A 435 -12.07 -30.47 -7.25
C ASP A 435 -13.34 -29.63 -6.98
N ALA A 436 -13.49 -29.12 -5.75
CA ALA A 436 -14.55 -28.19 -5.39
C ALA A 436 -14.48 -26.88 -6.19
N PHE A 437 -13.29 -26.32 -6.37
CA PHE A 437 -13.08 -25.11 -7.18
C PHE A 437 -13.51 -25.28 -8.64
N ARG A 438 -13.33 -26.50 -9.19
CA ARG A 438 -13.73 -26.85 -10.57
C ARG A 438 -15.20 -27.21 -10.70
N SER A 439 -15.89 -27.50 -9.60
CA SER A 439 -17.29 -27.89 -9.60
C SER A 439 -18.21 -26.75 -10.03
N ALA A 440 -19.06 -27.00 -11.02
CA ALA A 440 -20.05 -26.04 -11.50
C ALA A 440 -21.07 -25.65 -10.41
N SER A 441 -21.44 -26.58 -9.52
CA SER A 441 -22.44 -26.33 -8.47
C SER A 441 -21.90 -25.49 -7.31
N LEU A 442 -20.58 -25.46 -7.10
CA LEU A 442 -19.91 -24.71 -6.03
C LEU A 442 -19.25 -23.42 -6.55
N ARG A 443 -19.23 -23.22 -7.87
CA ARG A 443 -18.53 -22.13 -8.56
C ARG A 443 -18.91 -20.75 -8.03
N GLY A 444 -20.18 -20.54 -7.67
CA GLY A 444 -20.69 -19.27 -7.14
C GLY A 444 -19.95 -18.81 -5.87
N LEU A 445 -19.57 -19.73 -4.97
CA LEU A 445 -18.86 -19.39 -3.73
C LEU A 445 -17.48 -18.80 -4.02
N PHE A 446 -16.75 -19.42 -4.95
CA PHE A 446 -15.42 -18.95 -5.35
C PHE A 446 -15.50 -17.68 -6.19
N LEU A 447 -16.52 -17.54 -7.05
CA LEU A 447 -16.74 -16.31 -7.82
C LEU A 447 -17.04 -15.11 -6.93
N TYR A 448 -17.78 -15.31 -5.84
CA TYR A 448 -18.00 -14.24 -4.86
C TYR A 448 -16.68 -13.74 -4.26
N LEU A 449 -15.78 -14.64 -3.85
CA LEU A 449 -14.44 -14.24 -3.37
C LEU A 449 -13.62 -13.55 -4.46
N LEU A 450 -13.73 -14.01 -5.71
CA LEU A 450 -12.95 -13.49 -6.84
C LEU A 450 -13.54 -12.24 -7.50
N ARG A 451 -14.67 -11.72 -7.00
CA ARG A 451 -15.34 -10.53 -7.56
C ARG A 451 -14.40 -9.33 -7.65
N THR A 452 -14.66 -8.47 -8.63
CA THR A 452 -13.82 -7.29 -8.90
C THR A 452 -14.34 -6.04 -8.21
N GLU A 453 -15.60 -6.01 -7.82
CA GLU A 453 -16.26 -4.84 -7.26
C GLU A 453 -17.23 -5.26 -6.14
N ALA A 454 -17.47 -4.31 -5.24
CA ALA A 454 -18.44 -4.39 -4.17
C ALA A 454 -19.88 -4.29 -4.71
N GLY A 455 -20.87 -4.58 -3.86
CA GLY A 455 -22.30 -4.47 -4.19
C GLY A 455 -22.94 -5.76 -4.71
N SER A 456 -22.25 -6.90 -4.57
CA SER A 456 -22.82 -8.24 -4.88
C SER A 456 -23.57 -8.88 -3.69
N GLY A 457 -23.70 -8.16 -2.57
CA GLY A 457 -24.17 -8.66 -1.28
C GLY A 457 -23.13 -8.44 -0.18
N ASP A 458 -23.54 -8.55 1.09
CA ASP A 458 -22.65 -8.31 2.23
C ASP A 458 -21.74 -9.52 2.53
N THR A 459 -22.27 -10.73 2.41
CA THR A 459 -21.58 -11.98 2.78
C THR A 459 -21.96 -13.16 1.87
N ILE A 460 -21.29 -14.30 2.07
CA ILE A 460 -21.51 -15.54 1.32
C ILE A 460 -22.64 -16.37 1.97
N ASP A 461 -23.73 -16.63 1.25
CA ASP A 461 -24.91 -17.37 1.74
C ASP A 461 -24.62 -18.78 2.32
N ARG A 462 -23.53 -19.43 1.88
CA ARG A 462 -23.14 -20.79 2.30
C ARG A 462 -21.69 -20.84 2.80
N LEU A 463 -21.33 -19.88 3.64
CA LEU A 463 -19.96 -19.72 4.09
C LEU A 463 -19.42 -20.91 4.90
N SER A 464 -20.25 -21.59 5.70
CA SER A 464 -19.84 -22.83 6.39
C SER A 464 -19.40 -23.91 5.41
N THR A 465 -20.17 -24.13 4.35
CA THR A 465 -19.79 -25.04 3.25
C THR A 465 -18.46 -24.60 2.63
N LEU A 466 -18.26 -23.31 2.37
CA LEU A 466 -16.99 -22.82 1.82
C LEU A 466 -15.80 -23.12 2.75
N HIS A 467 -15.95 -22.95 4.06
CA HIS A 467 -14.90 -23.29 5.02
C HIS A 467 -14.59 -24.78 5.05
N GLU A 468 -15.59 -25.65 4.96
CA GLU A 468 -15.39 -27.11 4.85
C GLU A 468 -14.59 -27.46 3.59
N LEU A 469 -14.94 -26.84 2.45
CA LEU A 469 -14.24 -27.05 1.17
C LEU A 469 -12.80 -26.54 1.21
N LEU A 470 -12.50 -25.52 2.02
CA LEU A 470 -11.18 -24.92 2.17
C LEU A 470 -10.40 -25.44 3.39
N ALA A 471 -10.90 -26.46 4.10
CA ALA A 471 -10.26 -26.97 5.31
C ALA A 471 -8.82 -27.45 5.08
N GLU A 472 -8.56 -28.12 3.93
CA GLU A 472 -7.22 -28.58 3.54
C GLU A 472 -6.24 -27.43 3.23
N ALA A 473 -6.75 -26.21 3.05
CA ALA A 473 -5.95 -25.02 2.75
C ALA A 473 -5.62 -24.18 3.99
N ALA A 474 -6.20 -24.49 5.15
CA ALA A 474 -6.08 -23.68 6.36
C ALA A 474 -4.63 -23.57 6.89
N ASP A 475 -3.80 -24.59 6.64
CA ASP A 475 -2.40 -24.64 7.06
C ASP A 475 -1.41 -24.20 5.95
N TRP A 476 -1.89 -23.83 4.77
CA TRP A 476 -1.03 -23.39 3.69
C TRP A 476 -0.29 -22.11 4.09
N PRO A 477 1.04 -22.00 3.85
CA PRO A 477 1.84 -20.90 4.38
C PRO A 477 1.29 -19.51 4.05
N ARG A 478 0.79 -19.31 2.83
CA ARG A 478 0.21 -18.04 2.39
C ARG A 478 -1.11 -17.72 3.09
N VAL A 479 -1.96 -18.74 3.31
CA VAL A 479 -3.24 -18.60 4.03
C VAL A 479 -2.98 -18.24 5.48
N VAL A 480 -2.03 -18.90 6.13
CA VAL A 480 -1.63 -18.60 7.52
C VAL A 480 -1.02 -17.21 7.63
N GLN A 481 -0.15 -16.80 6.72
CA GLN A 481 0.42 -15.45 6.68
C GLN A 481 -0.65 -14.38 6.48
N CYS A 482 -1.60 -14.62 5.57
CA CYS A 482 -2.73 -13.73 5.35
C CYS A 482 -3.58 -13.59 6.62
N ALA A 483 -3.95 -14.71 7.24
CA ALA A 483 -4.71 -14.75 8.49
C ALA A 483 -4.04 -13.96 9.64
N GLN A 484 -2.70 -13.98 9.72
CA GLN A 484 -1.95 -13.20 10.72
C GLN A 484 -2.03 -11.67 10.50
N THR A 485 -2.31 -11.21 9.28
CA THR A 485 -2.42 -9.76 8.98
C THR A 485 -3.81 -9.18 9.24
N VAL A 486 -4.85 -10.01 9.14
CA VAL A 486 -6.25 -9.57 9.28
C VAL A 486 -6.53 -8.83 10.60
N PRO A 487 -6.07 -9.28 11.79
CA PRO A 487 -6.34 -8.57 13.05
C PRO A 487 -5.83 -7.13 13.05
N VAL A 488 -4.67 -6.88 12.44
CA VAL A 488 -4.08 -5.53 12.33
C VAL A 488 -4.97 -4.65 11.47
N LEU A 489 -5.41 -5.16 10.33
CA LEU A 489 -6.27 -4.42 9.41
C LEU A 489 -7.64 -4.14 10.03
N LEU A 490 -8.21 -5.08 10.77
CA LEU A 490 -9.48 -4.86 11.46
C LEU A 490 -9.38 -3.75 12.52
N HIS A 491 -8.26 -3.60 13.21
CA HIS A 491 -8.05 -2.45 14.10
C HIS A 491 -8.09 -1.11 13.35
N ILE A 492 -7.56 -1.07 12.13
CA ILE A 492 -7.56 0.12 11.27
C ILE A 492 -8.98 0.37 10.74
N PHE A 493 -9.65 -0.67 10.23
CA PHE A 493 -11.04 -0.62 9.79
C PHE A 493 -11.96 -0.05 10.88
N PHE A 494 -11.94 -0.61 12.09
CA PHE A 494 -12.81 -0.13 13.16
C PHE A 494 -12.44 1.28 13.64
N SER A 495 -11.16 1.68 13.54
CA SER A 495 -10.77 3.05 13.84
C SER A 495 -11.27 4.05 12.80
N ALA A 496 -11.33 3.67 11.54
CA ALA A 496 -11.89 4.48 10.46
C ALA A 496 -13.42 4.51 10.51
N VAL A 497 -14.09 3.35 10.62
CA VAL A 497 -15.55 3.24 10.53
C VAL A 497 -16.27 4.02 11.63
N VAL A 498 -15.69 4.09 12.84
CA VAL A 498 -16.23 4.87 13.96
C VAL A 498 -16.39 6.36 13.62
N THR A 499 -15.59 6.90 12.70
CA THR A 499 -15.69 8.31 12.30
C THR A 499 -16.86 8.61 11.38
N ILE A 500 -17.43 7.58 10.73
CA ILE A 500 -18.52 7.73 9.75
C ILE A 500 -19.80 6.97 10.14
N ALA A 501 -19.75 6.11 11.16
CA ALA A 501 -20.85 5.19 11.47
C ALA A 501 -22.03 5.88 12.17
N ASP A 502 -23.18 5.83 11.51
CA ASP A 502 -24.47 6.15 12.10
C ASP A 502 -24.95 5.02 13.04
N GLU A 503 -26.15 5.21 13.60
CA GLU A 503 -26.77 4.25 14.53
C GLU A 503 -27.00 2.88 13.88
N LYS A 504 -27.50 2.89 12.64
CA LYS A 504 -27.83 1.67 11.89
C LYS A 504 -26.57 0.86 11.56
N LEU A 505 -25.53 1.52 11.05
CA LEU A 505 -24.28 0.86 10.73
C LEU A 505 -23.62 0.29 11.98
N SER A 506 -23.61 1.03 13.09
CA SER A 506 -23.00 0.52 14.33
C SER A 506 -23.75 -0.68 14.92
N ALA A 507 -25.08 -0.67 14.85
CA ALA A 507 -25.90 -1.81 15.21
C ALA A 507 -25.55 -3.04 14.35
N HIS A 508 -25.50 -2.85 13.02
CA HIS A 508 -25.17 -3.92 12.10
C HIS A 508 -23.76 -4.48 12.32
N LEU A 509 -22.77 -3.62 12.60
CA LEU A 509 -21.41 -4.07 12.92
C LEU A 509 -21.37 -4.95 14.17
N ILE A 510 -22.14 -4.63 15.23
CA ILE A 510 -22.23 -5.49 16.43
C ILE A 510 -22.79 -6.87 16.05
N LEU A 511 -23.85 -6.91 15.24
CA LEU A 511 -24.45 -8.17 14.79
C LEU A 511 -23.44 -9.03 14.03
N VAL A 512 -22.72 -8.44 13.08
CA VAL A 512 -21.66 -9.11 12.33
C VAL A 512 -20.58 -9.64 13.26
N MET A 513 -20.16 -8.88 14.28
CA MET A 513 -19.15 -9.34 15.23
C MET A 513 -19.62 -10.57 16.03
N LEU A 514 -20.88 -10.60 16.46
CA LEU A 514 -21.45 -11.74 17.18
C LEU A 514 -21.58 -12.97 16.27
N GLU A 515 -22.14 -12.81 15.06
CA GLU A 515 -22.34 -13.90 14.11
C GLU A 515 -21.01 -14.48 13.63
N ARG A 516 -20.12 -13.62 13.12
CA ARG A 516 -18.83 -14.02 12.56
C ARG A 516 -17.90 -14.60 13.61
N SER A 517 -18.11 -14.34 14.92
CA SER A 517 -17.33 -14.99 15.98
C SER A 517 -17.43 -16.52 15.99
N SER A 518 -18.52 -17.07 15.44
CA SER A 518 -18.74 -18.52 15.30
C SER A 518 -18.27 -19.08 13.96
N LEU A 519 -18.08 -18.23 12.95
CA LEU A 519 -18.05 -18.64 11.55
C LEU A 519 -16.77 -18.15 10.87
N LEU A 520 -15.61 -18.59 11.34
CA LEU A 520 -14.31 -18.23 10.73
C LEU A 520 -13.67 -19.47 10.11
N LEU A 521 -12.76 -19.27 9.13
CA LEU A 521 -11.92 -20.36 8.66
C LEU A 521 -11.15 -20.95 9.85
N ASN A 522 -11.15 -22.29 9.96
CA ASN A 522 -10.68 -22.99 11.16
C ASN A 522 -9.15 -22.94 11.30
N ILE A 523 -8.63 -21.80 11.77
CA ILE A 523 -7.24 -21.55 12.10
C ILE A 523 -7.22 -21.07 13.57
N PRO A 524 -6.77 -21.87 14.54
CA PRO A 524 -6.96 -21.57 15.96
C PRO A 524 -6.39 -20.22 16.42
N THR A 525 -5.21 -19.85 15.94
CA THR A 525 -4.57 -18.56 16.25
C THR A 525 -5.31 -17.38 15.65
N TYR A 526 -5.83 -17.55 14.43
CA TYR A 526 -6.65 -16.55 13.75
C TYR A 526 -7.95 -16.29 14.51
N ILE A 527 -8.70 -17.35 14.85
CA ILE A 527 -9.94 -17.26 15.62
C ILE A 527 -9.72 -16.50 16.93
N LYS A 528 -8.68 -16.87 17.69
CA LYS A 528 -8.35 -16.23 18.96
C LYS A 528 -8.06 -14.73 18.81
N GLU A 529 -7.27 -14.34 17.81
CA GLU A 529 -6.95 -12.93 17.58
C GLU A 529 -8.18 -12.14 17.08
N ILE A 530 -9.02 -12.72 16.21
CA ILE A 530 -10.27 -12.09 15.79
C ILE A 530 -11.21 -11.87 16.98
N HIS A 531 -11.33 -12.85 17.87
CA HIS A 531 -12.12 -12.69 19.10
C HIS A 531 -11.59 -11.55 19.97
N ARG A 532 -10.27 -11.38 20.06
CA ARG A 532 -9.66 -10.26 20.79
C ARG A 532 -9.96 -8.90 20.15
N VAL A 533 -9.89 -8.82 18.82
CA VAL A 533 -10.22 -7.61 18.06
C VAL A 533 -11.70 -7.26 18.23
N PHE A 534 -12.59 -8.23 18.06
CA PHE A 534 -14.03 -8.02 18.20
C PHE A 534 -14.39 -7.60 19.63
N SER A 535 -13.87 -8.28 20.62
CA SER A 535 -14.01 -7.93 22.04
C SER A 535 -13.64 -6.46 22.31
N CYS A 536 -12.49 -6.01 21.80
CA CYS A 536 -12.01 -4.64 21.97
C CYS A 536 -12.93 -3.60 21.30
N HIS A 537 -13.34 -3.83 20.06
CA HIS A 537 -14.14 -2.84 19.32
C HIS A 537 -15.63 -2.88 19.67
N LEU A 538 -16.17 -4.02 20.11
CA LEU A 538 -17.54 -4.10 20.61
C LEU A 538 -17.67 -3.20 21.84
N LEU A 539 -16.72 -3.30 22.77
CA LEU A 539 -16.64 -2.43 23.92
C LEU A 539 -16.56 -0.94 23.51
N ARG A 540 -15.71 -0.63 22.51
CA ARG A 540 -15.54 0.75 22.02
C ARG A 540 -16.83 1.30 21.41
N LEU A 541 -17.53 0.51 20.60
CA LEU A 541 -18.81 0.90 20.00
C LEU A 541 -19.87 1.15 21.07
N CYS A 542 -20.03 0.24 22.04
CA CYS A 542 -20.97 0.41 23.14
C CYS A 542 -20.62 1.62 24.03
N LYS A 543 -19.33 1.91 24.25
CA LYS A 543 -18.87 3.11 24.98
C LYS A 543 -19.24 4.40 24.25
N LEU A 544 -19.04 4.45 22.95
CA LEU A 544 -19.36 5.63 22.13
C LEU A 544 -20.86 5.84 21.99
N ARG A 545 -21.64 4.76 21.97
CA ARG A 545 -23.10 4.80 21.84
C ARG A 545 -23.76 3.75 22.73
N PRO A 546 -24.00 4.06 24.02
CA PRO A 546 -24.61 3.14 24.98
C PRO A 546 -26.00 2.61 24.57
N SER A 547 -26.77 3.40 23.80
CA SER A 547 -28.08 3.00 23.28
C SER A 547 -28.04 1.73 22.42
N LEU A 548 -26.90 1.42 21.79
CA LEU A 548 -26.70 0.19 21.03
C LEU A 548 -27.00 -1.07 21.83
N VAL A 549 -26.73 -1.06 23.14
CA VAL A 549 -26.98 -2.22 24.00
C VAL A 549 -28.48 -2.46 24.20
N VAL A 550 -29.29 -1.40 24.21
CA VAL A 550 -30.74 -1.51 24.25
C VAL A 550 -31.29 -1.88 22.86
N ASP A 551 -30.76 -1.28 21.80
CA ASP A 551 -31.18 -1.56 20.42
C ASP A 551 -30.93 -3.03 20.03
N GLN A 552 -29.78 -3.58 20.42
CA GLN A 552 -29.36 -4.95 20.10
C GLN A 552 -29.52 -5.91 21.27
N SER A 553 -30.39 -5.58 22.23
CA SER A 553 -30.49 -6.35 23.47
C SER A 553 -30.89 -7.81 23.24
N HIS A 554 -31.73 -8.08 22.24
CA HIS A 554 -32.13 -9.45 21.90
C HIS A 554 -30.91 -10.31 21.53
N GLU A 555 -30.10 -9.85 20.56
CA GLU A 555 -28.98 -10.64 20.06
C GLU A 555 -27.81 -10.71 21.04
N LEU A 556 -27.60 -9.63 21.81
CA LEU A 556 -26.62 -9.64 22.90
C LEU A 556 -27.02 -10.63 24.00
N LEU A 557 -28.32 -10.75 24.31
CA LEU A 557 -28.84 -11.69 25.30
C LEU A 557 -28.83 -13.12 24.79
N GLU A 558 -29.17 -13.37 23.52
CA GLU A 558 -29.05 -14.71 22.93
C GLU A 558 -27.60 -15.19 22.96
N PHE A 559 -26.66 -14.31 22.60
CA PHE A 559 -25.23 -14.61 22.65
C PHE A 559 -24.76 -14.87 24.09
N ALA A 560 -25.15 -14.01 25.05
CA ALA A 560 -24.75 -14.13 26.44
C ALA A 560 -25.44 -15.29 27.19
N GLY A 561 -26.64 -15.68 26.78
CA GLY A 561 -27.39 -16.80 27.33
C GLY A 561 -26.90 -18.17 26.82
N THR A 562 -26.06 -18.21 25.80
CA THR A 562 -25.53 -19.45 25.24
C THR A 562 -24.26 -19.89 25.98
N THR A 563 -24.38 -20.87 26.88
CA THR A 563 -23.29 -21.35 27.76
C THR A 563 -22.04 -21.79 27.01
N ALA A 564 -22.16 -22.34 25.79
CA ALA A 564 -21.01 -22.73 24.97
C ALA A 564 -20.06 -21.55 24.64
N ASN A 565 -20.56 -20.31 24.60
CA ASN A 565 -19.76 -19.12 24.33
C ASN A 565 -18.81 -18.77 25.49
N VAL A 566 -19.10 -19.21 26.72
CA VAL A 566 -18.23 -19.06 27.90
C VAL A 566 -16.86 -19.70 27.64
N TYR A 567 -16.86 -20.87 27.01
CA TYR A 567 -15.67 -21.67 26.76
C TYR A 567 -15.01 -21.34 25.42
N SER A 568 -15.82 -21.22 24.36
CA SER A 568 -15.31 -21.07 22.99
C SER A 568 -14.97 -19.63 22.61
N LYS A 569 -15.52 -18.63 23.31
CA LYS A 569 -15.45 -17.20 22.94
C LYS A 569 -15.27 -16.28 24.15
N ALA A 570 -14.52 -16.75 25.16
CA ALA A 570 -14.39 -16.10 26.47
C ALA A 570 -14.10 -14.59 26.39
N GLU A 571 -13.25 -14.14 25.46
CA GLU A 571 -12.89 -12.73 25.30
C GLU A 571 -14.08 -11.85 24.88
N ILE A 572 -14.84 -12.26 23.86
CA ILE A 572 -16.04 -11.54 23.39
C ILE A 572 -17.12 -11.64 24.44
N TYR A 573 -17.36 -12.85 24.96
CA TYR A 573 -18.37 -13.13 25.98
C TYR A 573 -18.23 -12.21 27.20
N THR A 574 -17.00 -12.08 27.72
CA THR A 574 -16.70 -11.19 28.84
C THR A 574 -17.16 -9.76 28.57
N HIS A 575 -16.92 -9.24 27.36
CA HIS A 575 -17.24 -7.84 27.04
C HIS A 575 -18.72 -7.64 26.70
N VAL A 576 -19.40 -8.63 26.14
CA VAL A 576 -20.86 -8.61 25.96
C VAL A 576 -21.55 -8.57 27.33
N VAL A 577 -21.18 -9.47 28.24
CA VAL A 577 -21.73 -9.50 29.61
C VAL A 577 -21.42 -8.21 30.35
N TRP A 578 -20.19 -7.69 30.22
CA TRP A 578 -19.83 -6.39 30.79
C TRP A 578 -20.72 -5.27 30.24
N ALA A 579 -20.92 -5.21 28.92
CA ALA A 579 -21.71 -4.15 28.28
C ALA A 579 -23.19 -4.21 28.68
N LEU A 580 -23.78 -5.40 28.77
CA LEU A 580 -25.12 -5.61 29.30
C LEU A 580 -25.22 -5.12 30.75
N GLY A 581 -24.28 -5.55 31.59
CA GLY A 581 -24.18 -5.12 32.98
C GLY A 581 -23.93 -3.63 33.15
N GLU A 582 -23.25 -2.95 32.22
CA GLU A 582 -22.95 -1.52 32.29
C GLU A 582 -24.10 -0.67 31.77
N TYR A 583 -24.62 -0.97 30.59
CA TYR A 583 -25.46 -0.05 29.81
C TYR A 583 -26.94 -0.35 29.84
N LEU A 584 -27.39 -1.52 30.33
CA LEU A 584 -28.81 -1.74 30.64
C LEU A 584 -29.20 -0.95 31.91
N SER A 585 -29.38 0.35 31.73
CA SER A 585 -29.77 1.32 32.74
C SER A 585 -30.56 2.46 32.11
N VAL A 586 -31.55 2.98 32.84
CA VAL A 586 -32.32 4.17 32.45
C VAL A 586 -31.41 5.41 32.31
N SER A 587 -30.28 5.43 33.05
CA SER A 587 -29.27 6.50 32.94
C SER A 587 -28.52 6.49 31.62
N SER A 588 -28.42 5.33 30.97
CA SER A 588 -27.69 5.15 29.71
C SER A 588 -28.61 5.28 28.51
N ASP A 589 -29.84 4.76 28.61
CA ASP A 589 -30.90 4.94 27.62
C ASP A 589 -32.27 4.91 28.29
N SER A 590 -33.07 5.95 28.05
CA SER A 590 -34.42 6.10 28.62
C SER A 590 -35.40 4.98 28.25
N ARG A 591 -35.15 4.25 27.16
CA ARG A 591 -35.97 3.11 26.70
C ARG A 591 -35.69 1.83 27.50
N CYS A 592 -34.64 1.81 28.33
CA CYS A 592 -34.31 0.65 29.14
C CYS A 592 -35.43 0.38 30.16
N SER A 593 -36.12 -0.75 30.01
CA SER A 593 -37.24 -1.13 30.88
C SER A 593 -36.81 -2.08 31.99
N VAL A 594 -37.54 -2.08 33.11
CA VAL A 594 -37.35 -3.06 34.19
C VAL A 594 -37.49 -4.49 33.67
N ARG A 595 -38.42 -4.73 32.73
CA ARG A 595 -38.59 -6.05 32.09
C ARG A 595 -37.32 -6.51 31.40
N LEU A 596 -36.65 -5.61 30.66
CA LEU A 596 -35.39 -5.92 29.98
C LEU A 596 -34.26 -6.23 30.97
N ILE A 597 -34.16 -5.45 32.05
CA ILE A 597 -33.18 -5.68 33.13
C ILE A 597 -33.41 -7.07 33.76
N THR A 598 -34.66 -7.41 34.08
CA THR A 598 -35.03 -8.72 34.65
C THR A 598 -34.72 -9.86 33.69
N SER A 599 -35.09 -9.75 32.41
CA SER A 599 -34.78 -10.80 31.42
C SER A 599 -33.28 -11.00 31.23
N CYS A 600 -32.50 -9.91 31.23
CA CYS A 600 -31.05 -10.00 31.18
C CYS A 600 -30.48 -10.69 32.42
N PHE A 601 -30.93 -10.30 33.60
CA PHE A 601 -30.51 -10.90 34.85
C PHE A 601 -30.78 -12.41 34.85
N GLU A 602 -31.97 -12.83 34.44
CA GLU A 602 -32.37 -14.25 34.43
C GLU A 602 -31.51 -15.09 33.48
N ALA A 603 -31.23 -14.57 32.28
CA ALA A 603 -30.35 -15.25 31.33
C ALA A 603 -28.92 -15.41 31.87
N LEU A 604 -28.34 -14.33 32.41
CA LEU A 604 -26.98 -14.36 32.96
C LEU A 604 -26.88 -15.21 34.25
N GLU A 605 -27.93 -15.20 35.08
CA GLU A 605 -28.00 -16.02 36.29
C GLU A 605 -28.05 -17.51 35.93
N ALA A 606 -28.85 -17.88 34.93
CA ALA A 606 -28.93 -19.26 34.46
C ALA A 606 -27.55 -19.76 33.98
N VAL A 607 -26.85 -18.97 33.16
CA VAL A 607 -25.51 -19.35 32.68
C VAL A 607 -24.50 -19.43 33.83
N LEU A 608 -24.49 -18.45 34.73
CA LEU A 608 -23.58 -18.47 35.88
C LEU A 608 -23.82 -19.68 36.77
N PHE A 609 -25.09 -20.02 37.01
CA PHE A 609 -25.46 -21.22 37.76
C PHE A 609 -24.99 -22.49 37.05
N GLU A 610 -25.24 -22.63 35.74
CA GLU A 610 -24.82 -23.79 34.96
C GLU A 610 -23.31 -24.02 35.05
N ILE A 611 -22.50 -23.00 34.74
CA ILE A 611 -21.03 -23.14 34.72
C ILE A 611 -20.39 -23.32 36.11
N THR A 612 -21.10 -22.98 37.19
CA THR A 612 -20.60 -23.12 38.58
C THR A 612 -21.25 -24.29 39.33
N SER A 613 -22.22 -24.98 38.73
CA SER A 613 -22.89 -26.16 39.33
C SER A 613 -22.49 -27.47 38.67
N SER A 614 -22.04 -27.46 37.41
CA SER A 614 -21.57 -28.64 36.68
C SER A 614 -20.06 -28.61 36.39
N ALA A 615 -19.48 -29.78 36.15
CA ALA A 615 -18.14 -29.89 35.59
C ALA A 615 -18.10 -29.37 34.14
N PRO A 616 -16.95 -28.85 33.66
CA PRO A 616 -16.81 -28.40 32.28
C PRO A 616 -17.18 -29.50 31.27
N PRO A 617 -17.67 -29.13 30.07
CA PRO A 617 -17.93 -30.08 28.99
C PRO A 617 -16.70 -30.95 28.66
N PRO A 618 -16.90 -32.20 28.19
CA PRO A 618 -15.78 -33.07 27.82
C PRO A 618 -14.85 -32.41 26.80
N GLY A 619 -13.57 -32.26 27.15
CA GLY A 619 -12.56 -31.62 26.29
C GLY A 619 -12.48 -30.09 26.37
N ALA A 620 -13.35 -29.43 27.14
CA ALA A 620 -13.26 -28.00 27.43
C ALA A 620 -12.43 -27.75 28.71
N ALA A 621 -11.64 -26.67 28.70
CA ALA A 621 -11.00 -26.17 29.92
C ALA A 621 -12.04 -25.55 30.87
N CYS A 622 -11.66 -25.35 32.14
CA CYS A 622 -12.49 -24.60 33.08
C CYS A 622 -12.82 -23.19 32.56
N PRO A 623 -13.98 -22.61 32.92
CA PRO A 623 -14.29 -21.23 32.59
C PRO A 623 -13.18 -20.28 33.06
N VAL A 624 -12.84 -19.30 32.23
CA VAL A 624 -11.83 -18.30 32.61
C VAL A 624 -12.34 -17.52 33.83
N PRO A 625 -11.54 -17.34 34.90
CA PRO A 625 -11.96 -16.66 36.14
C PRO A 625 -12.54 -15.26 35.92
N ARG A 626 -11.99 -14.55 34.94
CA ARG A 626 -12.48 -13.24 34.49
C ARG A 626 -13.93 -13.27 33.99
N VAL A 627 -14.35 -14.36 33.34
CA VAL A 627 -15.74 -14.52 32.88
C VAL A 627 -16.69 -14.61 34.07
N ILE A 628 -16.35 -15.44 35.07
CA ILE A 628 -17.15 -15.65 36.29
C ILE A 628 -17.29 -14.33 37.06
N THR A 629 -16.18 -13.65 37.33
CA THR A 629 -16.19 -12.36 38.05
C THR A 629 -16.95 -11.27 37.30
N THR A 630 -16.93 -11.29 35.96
CA THR A 630 -17.69 -10.35 35.13
C THR A 630 -19.19 -10.65 35.16
N LEU A 631 -19.60 -11.92 35.10
CA LEU A 631 -20.99 -12.35 35.29
C LEU A 631 -21.52 -11.91 36.66
N MET A 632 -20.77 -12.20 37.73
CA MET A 632 -21.14 -11.77 39.09
C MET A 632 -21.30 -10.26 39.19
N SER A 633 -20.37 -9.49 38.60
CA SER A 633 -20.43 -8.04 38.60
C SER A 633 -21.61 -7.50 37.77
N ALA A 634 -21.92 -8.10 36.63
CA ALA A 634 -23.06 -7.73 35.80
C ALA A 634 -24.39 -8.00 36.52
N LEU A 635 -24.55 -9.17 37.16
CA LEU A 635 -25.74 -9.49 37.97
C LEU A 635 -25.91 -8.52 39.14
N ALA A 636 -24.83 -8.17 39.84
CA ALA A 636 -24.88 -7.18 40.93
C ALA A 636 -25.30 -5.79 40.43
N LYS A 637 -24.79 -5.36 39.26
CA LYS A 637 -25.18 -4.10 38.60
C LYS A 637 -26.64 -4.08 38.18
N LEU A 638 -27.15 -5.17 37.61
CA LEU A 638 -28.56 -5.27 37.22
C LEU A 638 -29.47 -5.29 38.46
N ALA A 639 -29.08 -6.01 39.52
CA ALA A 639 -29.82 -6.06 40.77
C ALA A 639 -29.84 -4.73 41.53
N SER A 640 -28.78 -3.93 41.48
CA SER A 640 -28.79 -2.58 42.07
C SER A 640 -29.71 -1.60 41.34
N ARG A 641 -30.11 -1.91 40.10
CA ARG A 641 -31.09 -1.13 39.32
C ARG A 641 -32.52 -1.65 39.46
N SER A 642 -32.70 -2.89 39.89
CA SER A 642 -33.99 -3.53 40.13
C SER A 642 -33.95 -4.33 41.43
N HIS A 643 -34.31 -3.67 42.53
CA HIS A 643 -34.08 -4.16 43.90
C HIS A 643 -34.71 -5.53 44.20
N ASP A 644 -35.78 -5.91 43.49
CA ASP A 644 -36.43 -7.23 43.63
C ASP A 644 -35.48 -8.40 43.27
N LEU A 645 -34.38 -8.13 42.55
CA LEU A 645 -33.38 -9.12 42.15
C LEU A 645 -32.24 -9.29 43.19
N ILE A 646 -32.09 -8.34 44.13
CA ILE A 646 -31.01 -8.35 45.14
C ILE A 646 -30.98 -9.65 45.96
N PRO A 647 -32.12 -10.20 46.44
CA PRO A 647 -32.11 -11.45 47.21
C PRO A 647 -31.53 -12.63 46.42
N ARG A 648 -31.81 -12.71 45.12
CA ARG A 648 -31.36 -13.81 44.24
C ARG A 648 -29.83 -13.82 44.09
N VAL A 649 -29.25 -12.68 43.71
CA VAL A 649 -27.79 -12.59 43.56
C VAL A 649 -27.07 -12.71 44.91
N SER A 650 -27.65 -12.16 45.98
CA SER A 650 -27.08 -12.27 47.33
C SER A 650 -27.01 -13.71 47.81
N LEU A 651 -28.01 -14.53 47.48
CA LEU A 651 -28.01 -15.96 47.80
C LEU A 651 -26.83 -16.67 47.11
N PHE A 652 -26.63 -16.43 45.82
CA PHE A 652 -25.50 -17.01 45.08
C PHE A 652 -24.14 -16.59 45.66
N LEU A 653 -23.93 -15.28 45.86
CA LEU A 653 -22.68 -14.74 46.41
C LEU A 653 -22.39 -15.25 47.82
N SER A 654 -23.42 -15.43 48.65
CA SER A 654 -23.25 -16.01 49.99
C SER A 654 -22.84 -17.49 49.97
N LYS A 655 -23.30 -18.27 48.97
CA LYS A 655 -22.91 -19.68 48.79
C LYS A 655 -21.47 -19.80 48.33
N LEU A 656 -20.99 -18.91 47.46
CA LEU A 656 -19.58 -18.86 47.02
C LEU A 656 -18.59 -18.83 48.20
N ARG A 657 -18.93 -18.13 49.29
CA ARG A 657 -18.12 -18.09 50.51
C ARG A 657 -17.93 -19.46 51.19
N THR A 658 -18.88 -20.37 51.02
CA THR A 658 -18.80 -21.72 51.59
C THR A 658 -17.95 -22.66 50.73
N VAL A 659 -17.69 -22.29 49.47
CA VAL A 659 -16.93 -23.12 48.51
C VAL A 659 -15.46 -23.23 48.92
N THR A 660 -14.82 -22.15 49.39
CA THR A 660 -13.43 -22.16 49.89
C THR A 660 -13.25 -23.00 51.16
N ARG A 661 -14.33 -23.31 51.90
CA ARG A 661 -14.30 -24.21 53.06
C ARG A 661 -14.41 -25.70 52.68
N GLY A 662 -14.82 -26.00 51.45
CA GLY A 662 -15.13 -27.35 50.97
C GLY A 662 -14.02 -28.03 50.14
N GLY A 663 -12.93 -27.33 49.82
CA GLY A 663 -11.83 -27.83 48.98
C GLY A 663 -11.95 -27.42 47.50
N SER A 664 -11.25 -28.15 46.62
CA SER A 664 -11.22 -27.92 45.16
C SER A 664 -12.62 -28.05 44.52
N VAL A 665 -12.92 -27.18 43.55
CA VAL A 665 -14.21 -27.11 42.85
C VAL A 665 -14.06 -27.56 41.41
N ALA A 666 -15.03 -28.30 40.87
CA ALA A 666 -14.94 -28.87 39.53
C ALA A 666 -14.80 -27.84 38.39
N TRP A 667 -15.20 -26.59 38.62
CA TRP A 667 -15.16 -25.49 37.63
C TRP A 667 -14.00 -24.51 37.83
N CYS A 668 -13.14 -24.71 38.84
CA CYS A 668 -11.96 -23.89 39.08
C CYS A 668 -10.81 -24.76 39.58
N THR A 669 -9.80 -24.96 38.75
CA THR A 669 -8.64 -25.80 39.08
C THR A 669 -7.56 -25.04 39.86
N ASP A 670 -7.46 -23.73 39.66
CA ASP A 670 -6.45 -22.88 40.29
C ASP A 670 -6.98 -22.26 41.59
N GLU A 671 -6.21 -22.36 42.68
CA GLU A 671 -6.61 -21.87 44.00
C GLU A 671 -6.54 -20.34 44.10
N GLU A 672 -5.58 -19.68 43.45
CA GLU A 672 -5.45 -18.22 43.47
C GLU A 672 -6.63 -17.57 42.73
N ASP A 673 -7.00 -18.14 41.58
CA ASP A 673 -8.16 -17.73 40.81
C ASP A 673 -9.47 -17.92 41.61
N LEU A 674 -9.60 -19.05 42.32
CA LEU A 674 -10.76 -19.31 43.19
C LEU A 674 -10.86 -18.28 44.31
N VAL A 675 -9.73 -17.93 44.95
CA VAL A 675 -9.67 -16.89 45.97
C VAL A 675 -10.08 -15.54 45.39
N ALA A 676 -9.58 -15.17 44.21
CA ALA A 676 -9.95 -13.90 43.56
C ALA A 676 -11.46 -13.83 43.24
N ILE A 677 -12.05 -14.93 42.77
CA ILE A 677 -13.50 -15.02 42.51
C ILE A 677 -14.29 -14.84 43.81
N VAL A 678 -13.91 -15.54 44.88
CA VAL A 678 -14.63 -15.46 46.17
C VAL A 678 -14.47 -14.08 46.80
N MET A 679 -13.27 -13.50 46.79
CA MET A 679 -13.03 -12.14 47.27
C MET A 679 -13.92 -11.14 46.54
N ARG A 680 -13.98 -11.22 45.21
CA ARG A 680 -14.88 -10.37 44.41
C ARG A 680 -16.35 -10.59 44.76
N GLY A 681 -16.75 -11.83 45.04
CA GLY A 681 -18.11 -12.15 45.46
C GLY A 681 -18.47 -11.56 46.82
N GLU A 682 -17.54 -11.59 47.78
CA GLU A 682 -17.72 -11.00 49.11
C GLU A 682 -17.85 -9.47 49.03
N GLU A 683 -17.04 -8.81 48.20
CA GLU A 683 -17.15 -7.36 47.95
C GLU A 683 -18.54 -6.98 47.43
N LEU A 684 -19.00 -7.66 46.38
CA LEU A 684 -20.31 -7.42 45.77
C LEU A 684 -21.46 -7.70 46.73
N TRP A 685 -21.36 -8.80 47.49
CA TRP A 685 -22.36 -9.15 48.50
C TRP A 685 -22.43 -8.10 49.62
N SER A 686 -21.28 -7.58 50.05
CA SER A 686 -21.21 -6.53 51.06
C SER A 686 -21.87 -5.25 50.56
N LEU A 687 -21.58 -4.83 49.32
CA LEU A 687 -22.16 -3.63 48.69
C LEU A 687 -23.69 -3.73 48.61
N LEU A 688 -24.22 -4.87 48.17
CA LEU A 688 -25.66 -5.08 47.94
C LEU A 688 -26.51 -5.07 49.22
N LYS A 689 -25.91 -5.20 50.42
CA LYS A 689 -26.62 -5.01 51.70
C LYS A 689 -27.13 -3.58 51.88
N THR A 690 -26.55 -2.62 51.17
CA THR A 690 -26.94 -1.21 51.16
C THR A 690 -27.36 -0.80 49.74
N PRO A 691 -28.61 -1.06 49.31
CA PRO A 691 -29.03 -0.90 47.92
C PRO A 691 -28.76 0.48 47.33
N GLY A 692 -28.99 1.56 48.09
CA GLY A 692 -28.72 2.93 47.62
C GLY A 692 -27.23 3.20 47.37
N VAL A 693 -26.34 2.67 48.22
CA VAL A 693 -24.89 2.77 48.02
C VAL A 693 -24.48 1.90 46.83
N ALA A 694 -24.99 0.67 46.75
CA ALA A 694 -24.73 -0.23 45.62
C ALA A 694 -25.13 0.41 44.29
N GLN A 695 -26.31 1.04 44.22
CA GLN A 695 -26.75 1.75 43.03
C GLN A 695 -25.79 2.89 42.68
N SER A 696 -25.34 3.70 43.66
CA SER A 696 -24.40 4.79 43.39
C SER A 696 -23.00 4.34 42.96
N VAL A 697 -22.49 3.22 43.51
CA VAL A 697 -21.15 2.70 43.23
C VAL A 697 -21.11 1.87 41.95
N LEU A 698 -22.19 1.16 41.64
CA LEU A 698 -22.27 0.23 40.50
C LEU A 698 -22.93 0.86 39.25
N THR A 699 -23.45 2.07 39.34
CA THR A 699 -23.93 2.84 38.18
C THR A 699 -22.76 3.65 37.61
N PRO A 700 -22.59 3.69 36.27
CA PRO A 700 -21.51 4.47 35.66
C PRO A 700 -21.53 5.94 36.11
N GLY A 701 -20.41 6.41 36.65
CA GLY A 701 -20.18 7.84 36.87
C GLY A 701 -19.82 8.51 35.54
N PHE A 702 -20.44 9.65 35.23
CA PHE A 702 -20.20 10.43 34.00
C PHE A 702 -18.73 10.86 33.79
N GLN A 703 -17.87 10.71 34.80
CA GLN A 703 -16.52 11.30 34.87
C GLN A 703 -15.36 10.33 34.58
N GLU A 704 -15.60 9.01 34.57
CA GLU A 704 -14.59 8.00 34.15
C GLU A 704 -14.58 7.75 32.63
N ILE A 705 -15.51 8.36 31.90
CA ILE A 705 -15.71 8.15 30.45
C ILE A 705 -14.62 8.82 29.60
N LEU A 706 -13.82 9.73 30.18
CA LEU A 706 -12.85 10.57 29.43
C LEU A 706 -11.36 10.24 29.64
N LEU A 707 -10.98 9.32 30.56
CA LEU A 707 -9.57 9.16 30.97
C LEU A 707 -8.90 7.82 30.62
N GLN A 708 -9.46 7.04 29.68
CA GLN A 708 -8.73 5.90 29.09
C GLN A 708 -8.60 6.08 27.57
N SER A 709 -7.74 7.02 27.19
CA SER A 709 -7.45 7.44 25.82
C SER A 709 -6.65 6.38 25.02
N PRO A 710 -6.71 6.42 23.67
CA PRO A 710 -6.28 5.34 22.75
C PRO A 710 -4.77 5.16 22.52
N LEU A 711 -3.92 5.81 23.32
CA LEU A 711 -2.47 5.92 23.06
C LEU A 711 -1.72 4.57 23.14
N LEU A 712 -2.27 3.60 23.87
CA LEU A 712 -1.69 2.25 24.01
C LEU A 712 -1.91 1.33 22.79
N LEU A 713 -2.83 1.65 21.88
CA LEU A 713 -3.01 0.86 20.65
C LEU A 713 -2.03 1.25 19.54
N ILE A 714 -1.65 2.53 19.47
CA ILE A 714 -0.66 3.03 18.50
C ILE A 714 0.76 2.55 18.87
N GLU A 715 1.08 2.44 20.17
CA GLU A 715 2.34 1.82 20.62
C GLU A 715 2.41 0.31 20.28
N LYS A 716 1.28 -0.42 20.34
CA LYS A 716 1.25 -1.83 19.92
C LYS A 716 1.37 -2.02 18.40
N CYS A 717 0.80 -1.12 17.59
CA CYS A 717 1.06 -1.10 16.14
C CYS A 717 2.53 -0.76 15.82
N SER A 718 3.17 0.08 16.63
CA SER A 718 4.60 0.41 16.51
C SER A 718 5.50 -0.78 16.89
N ILE A 719 5.10 -1.60 17.86
CA ILE A 719 5.80 -2.84 18.24
C ILE A 719 5.74 -3.89 17.12
N ILE A 720 4.65 -3.93 16.33
CA ILE A 720 4.55 -4.81 15.15
C ILE A 720 5.49 -4.36 14.03
N ARG A 721 5.66 -3.05 13.80
CA ARG A 721 6.68 -2.49 12.89
C ARG A 721 8.10 -2.90 13.30
N VAL A 722 8.38 -2.97 14.60
CA VAL A 722 9.70 -3.41 15.11
C VAL A 722 9.89 -4.93 15.00
N HIS A 723 8.86 -5.73 15.28
CA HIS A 723 8.95 -7.20 15.21
C HIS A 723 9.09 -7.73 13.77
N GLN A 724 8.48 -7.09 12.76
CA GLN A 724 8.70 -7.44 11.36
C GLN A 724 10.06 -6.98 10.82
N LYS A 725 10.59 -5.84 11.31
CA LYS A 725 11.93 -5.36 10.95
C LYS A 725 13.03 -6.28 11.50
N HIS A 726 12.85 -6.86 12.69
CA HIS A 726 13.78 -7.85 13.26
C HIS A 726 13.72 -9.23 12.57
N LYS A 727 12.57 -9.64 12.00
CA LYS A 727 12.49 -10.87 11.19
C LYS A 727 13.14 -10.74 9.80
N LYS A 728 13.13 -9.55 9.19
CA LYS A 728 13.85 -9.30 7.90
C LYS A 728 15.38 -9.36 8.04
N LEU A 729 15.93 -9.11 9.22
CA LEU A 729 17.38 -9.22 9.48
C LEU A 729 17.86 -10.66 9.76
N ALA A 730 16.95 -11.61 10.02
CA ALA A 730 17.30 -12.99 10.37
C ALA A 730 17.29 -13.98 9.18
N TYR A 731 16.81 -13.57 7.99
CA TYR A 731 16.73 -14.43 6.80
C TYR A 731 17.84 -14.20 5.75
N HIS A 732 18.84 -13.38 6.06
CA HIS A 732 20.08 -13.29 5.29
C HIS A 732 21.25 -13.91 6.06
N SER A 733 21.18 -15.23 6.26
CA SER A 733 22.35 -16.06 6.50
C SER A 733 22.43 -17.07 5.34
N PRO A 734 23.55 -17.15 4.60
CA PRO A 734 23.73 -18.19 3.61
C PRO A 734 23.96 -19.52 4.32
N LEU A 735 23.04 -20.47 4.15
CA LEU A 735 23.27 -21.87 4.47
C LEU A 735 24.33 -22.41 3.50
N ASN A 736 25.55 -22.57 3.99
CA ASN A 736 26.51 -23.53 3.45
C ASN A 736 25.98 -24.94 3.71
N ASN A 737 25.52 -25.61 2.66
CA ASN A 737 25.99 -26.92 2.20
C ASN A 737 25.27 -27.30 0.90
#